data_AF-A0AA35YRI0-F1
#
_entry.id   AF-A0AA35YRI0-F1
#
_cell.length_a   1.000
_cell.length_b   1.000
_cell.length_c   1.000
_cell.angle_alpha   90.00
_cell.angle_beta   90.00
_cell.angle_gamma   90.00
#
_symmetry.space_group_name_H-M   'P 1'
#
loop_
_entity.id
_entity.type
_entity.pdbx_description
1 polymer ?
#
loop_
_entity_poly.entity_id
_entity_poly.type
_entity_poly.pdbx_seq_one_letter_code
_entity_poly.pdbx_strand_id
1 'polypeptide(L)'
;MLTPTIRDNEELEKGKQIDELFKAIEESRFFIIVFSKNYASSSWCLKEVTKIMECQDEKEQIAYPLFYDVEPSDIRYQTGPVGRVIFKHKTNEQIKKWENALESASNLVGWNLKNISNGSLSPSPLFSPVSTTAKNHNFPQLSLKNTAAYIDLLISNILYTHEAEAIKIIVEIFSLKLHSHHLINDENLIGMEHRMQDLEWSLMIGLNDKARMIGIKGMGGIGKTTLARAIFNKVSSHFEGEDVREVSEKKGLQSLQEKVLLDVLNDEHMRVGSVYDGKKIMKMRLPYIKILLVLDDVDNAKQLEALAGDWFKDGSRIIITTRDEKVLLAHGVKVNWIHDVGLLSDKEAVSLFVRCAFNGYNIPDQWCIDLSVKLVCYAAGLPLTIKVLGSLLRGEDVIVCRDVLKRLETIPNWETLEVLEISYDGLEDDHKEIFLHVACFMTGLDKDTAIEMLDSCGFSAAYGLKILEQKSLITILNDELGMHDKIEELGKNIVRRSHPHEPNKHSRLWIPEEIEELFSGDSGTEAPTCIGMELDAEELPPEIIRKGLGNLNKLRYLNVIGGFGVCLPSDWTFDQTKQYVPNSLQFLGWNGYPGLSLPQTFRANNLVGLELPRSRIVQLWERGERKVLKKLRFLDLSDSMLRTLDLGMTPNLESLDLSGCDDLTELHVPAGCQQRLVHLDLVGCSRFTSFLFIKRLESLELFSFPKLSVHVECLEELPRDSRNNLPMLQFKFNYFKEEEEPSSTGSGFKCVYLDLKPCTKLESVSGSICGLQHLRRLRFYGCIPEVPNDLDVLKCLEKLTLSSTHIKCLPDSVCMLKRLKSLRLRDCMHLEELPENLGCLESLEKLSLLSTSIRRLPDSICMLNRLKILRLQSCLLLEEVPKDLGRLACLEKLNLISASIKYLPDSICMLKQLESSAT
;
A
#
# COMPACT_ATOMS: atom_id res chain seq x y z
N MET A 1 -4.99 19.29 26.82
CA MET A 1 -4.91 19.70 28.24
C MET A 1 -6.32 19.68 28.80
N LEU A 2 -6.52 19.21 30.03
CA LEU A 2 -7.75 19.47 30.77
C LEU A 2 -7.75 20.94 31.18
N THR A 3 -8.81 21.68 30.87
CA THR A 3 -9.05 23.01 31.45
C THR A 3 -9.33 22.82 32.95
N PRO A 4 -8.50 23.35 33.87
CA PRO A 4 -8.69 23.13 35.29
C PRO A 4 -10.00 23.80 35.75
N THR A 5 -10.83 23.06 36.49
CA THR A 5 -11.98 23.66 37.18
C THR A 5 -11.45 24.56 38.29
N ILE A 6 -11.77 25.85 38.23
CA ILE A 6 -11.44 26.80 39.29
C ILE A 6 -12.13 26.33 40.59
N ARG A 7 -11.37 26.29 41.69
CA ARG A 7 -11.84 25.90 43.02
C ARG A 7 -11.37 26.95 44.02
N ASP A 8 -12.31 27.58 44.72
CA ASP A 8 -12.02 28.70 45.63
C ASP A 8 -11.32 28.31 46.94
N ASN A 9 -11.03 27.01 47.12
CA ASN A 9 -10.28 26.48 48.25
C ASN A 9 -9.05 25.71 47.75
N GLU A 10 -7.91 26.40 47.66
CA GLU A 10 -6.69 26.03 48.39
C GLU A 10 -5.57 27.10 48.34
N GLU A 11 -5.57 28.02 47.35
CA GLU A 11 -4.50 29.04 47.20
C GLU A 11 -4.90 30.51 47.50
N LEU A 12 -6.16 30.81 47.83
CA LEU A 12 -6.61 32.21 47.98
C LEU A 12 -6.25 32.84 49.34
N GLU A 13 -5.25 33.74 49.33
CA GLU A 13 -4.86 34.55 50.49
C GLU A 13 -6.02 35.45 50.98
N LYS A 14 -6.26 35.46 52.30
CA LYS A 14 -7.31 36.28 52.94
C LYS A 14 -6.94 37.77 52.98
N GLY A 15 -7.06 38.45 51.85
CA GLY A 15 -6.88 39.91 51.73
C GLY A 15 -7.39 40.56 50.44
N LYS A 16 -7.36 39.87 49.29
CA LYS A 16 -7.64 40.45 47.95
C LYS A 16 -9.05 40.14 47.42
N GLN A 17 -10.03 40.14 48.32
CA GLN A 17 -11.29 39.37 48.24
C GLN A 17 -12.32 39.66 47.12
N ILE A 18 -12.01 40.45 46.08
CA ILE A 18 -13.01 40.84 45.05
C ILE A 18 -12.46 40.71 43.63
N ASP A 19 -11.36 41.40 43.32
CA ASP A 19 -10.93 41.57 41.93
C ASP A 19 -10.44 40.25 41.30
N GLU A 20 -9.81 39.37 42.09
CA GLU A 20 -9.33 38.06 41.63
C GLU A 20 -10.51 37.12 41.26
N LEU A 21 -11.64 37.17 41.99
CA LEU A 21 -12.85 36.38 41.70
C LEU A 21 -13.59 36.89 40.45
N PHE A 22 -13.79 38.21 40.33
CA PHE A 22 -14.44 38.76 39.13
C PHE A 22 -13.57 38.62 37.88
N LYS A 23 -12.24 38.69 38.02
CA LYS A 23 -11.31 38.35 36.94
C LYS A 23 -11.41 36.88 36.53
N ALA A 24 -11.45 35.95 37.49
CA ALA A 24 -11.63 34.52 37.23
C ALA A 24 -12.96 34.23 36.49
N ILE A 25 -14.02 34.99 36.77
CA ILE A 25 -15.28 34.95 36.01
C ILE A 25 -15.08 35.52 34.59
N GLU A 26 -14.43 36.68 34.44
CA GLU A 26 -14.18 37.30 33.13
C GLU A 26 -13.28 36.47 32.19
N GLU A 27 -12.40 35.64 32.75
CA GLU A 27 -11.48 34.73 32.04
C GLU A 27 -12.08 33.32 31.81
N SER A 28 -13.19 32.96 32.47
CA SER A 28 -13.87 31.67 32.30
C SER A 28 -14.70 31.59 31.01
N ARG A 29 -14.77 30.42 30.36
CA ARG A 29 -15.61 30.21 29.14
C ARG A 29 -16.96 29.53 29.42
N PHE A 30 -17.04 28.72 30.47
CA PHE A 30 -18.23 27.95 30.84
C PHE A 30 -18.54 28.13 32.32
N PHE A 31 -19.83 28.28 32.65
CA PHE A 31 -20.29 28.42 34.04
C PHE A 31 -21.34 27.37 34.38
N ILE A 32 -21.29 26.85 35.62
CA ILE A 32 -22.32 25.96 36.19
C ILE A 32 -22.93 26.68 37.38
N ILE A 33 -24.17 27.15 37.24
CA ILE A 33 -24.87 27.94 38.27
C ILE A 33 -25.73 27.00 39.11
N VAL A 34 -25.23 26.57 40.27
CA VAL A 34 -25.91 25.61 41.15
C VAL A 34 -26.94 26.31 42.03
N PHE A 35 -28.17 26.46 41.51
CA PHE A 35 -29.29 26.99 42.26
C PHE A 35 -29.77 26.02 43.34
N SER A 36 -30.07 26.55 44.52
CA SER A 36 -30.63 25.80 45.65
C SER A 36 -31.57 26.69 46.47
N LYS A 37 -32.36 26.08 47.37
CA LYS A 37 -33.29 26.78 48.29
C LYS A 37 -32.67 27.96 49.06
N ASN A 38 -31.36 27.91 49.32
CA ASN A 38 -30.63 28.92 50.10
C ASN A 38 -29.73 29.84 49.26
N TYR A 39 -29.69 29.70 47.93
CA TYR A 39 -28.77 30.44 47.05
C TYR A 39 -28.79 31.96 47.28
N ALA A 40 -29.99 32.57 47.26
CA ALA A 40 -30.19 33.99 47.49
C ALA A 40 -29.99 34.48 48.93
N SER A 41 -29.57 33.61 49.86
CA SER A 41 -29.10 34.03 51.18
C SER A 41 -27.71 34.67 51.13
N SER A 42 -26.86 34.22 50.20
CA SER A 42 -25.53 34.76 49.99
C SER A 42 -25.57 35.93 49.02
N SER A 43 -25.15 37.11 49.49
CA SER A 43 -24.93 38.26 48.60
C SER A 43 -23.68 38.13 47.73
N TRP A 44 -22.89 37.05 47.89
CA TRP A 44 -21.82 36.68 46.96
C TRP A 44 -22.38 35.94 45.75
N CYS A 45 -23.18 34.88 45.97
CA CYS A 45 -23.83 34.13 44.89
C CYS A 45 -24.76 34.99 44.01
N LEU A 46 -25.36 36.04 44.58
CA LEU A 46 -26.11 37.06 43.84
C LEU A 46 -25.22 38.01 43.01
N LYS A 47 -24.00 38.34 43.46
CA LYS A 47 -23.02 39.11 42.66
C LYS A 47 -22.39 38.26 41.56
N GLU A 48 -22.03 37.01 41.88
CA GLU A 48 -21.47 36.03 40.95
C GLU A 48 -22.41 35.83 39.77
N VAL A 49 -23.69 35.50 40.02
CA VAL A 49 -24.67 35.32 38.93
C VAL A 49 -24.90 36.59 38.12
N THR A 50 -24.94 37.77 38.75
CA THR A 50 -25.00 39.04 38.00
C THR A 50 -23.78 39.24 37.11
N LYS A 51 -22.56 38.99 37.60
CA LYS A 51 -21.35 39.15 36.79
C LYS A 51 -21.26 38.12 35.66
N ILE A 52 -21.70 36.89 35.92
CA ILE A 52 -21.79 35.82 34.90
C ILE A 52 -22.78 36.22 33.79
N MET A 53 -23.96 36.77 34.14
CA MET A 53 -24.91 37.29 33.13
C MET A 53 -24.34 38.52 32.38
N GLU A 54 -23.73 39.48 33.09
CA GLU A 54 -23.08 40.66 32.48
C GLU A 54 -21.98 40.25 31.47
N CYS A 55 -21.23 39.17 31.72
CA CYS A 55 -20.22 38.69 30.78
C CYS A 55 -20.77 37.76 29.68
N GLN A 56 -21.92 37.12 29.89
CA GLN A 56 -22.63 36.34 28.86
C GLN A 56 -23.25 37.24 27.77
N ASP A 57 -23.69 38.45 28.12
CA ASP A 57 -24.22 39.42 27.15
C ASP A 57 -23.13 40.05 26.25
N GLU A 58 -21.83 39.95 26.62
CA GLU A 58 -20.71 40.61 25.93
C GLU A 58 -19.71 39.65 25.23
N LYS A 59 -19.78 38.32 25.42
CA LYS A 59 -18.74 37.36 24.97
C LYS A 59 -19.31 35.99 24.53
N GLU A 60 -18.46 35.14 23.92
CA GLU A 60 -18.73 33.71 23.65
C GLU A 60 -18.79 32.81 24.92
N GLN A 61 -19.27 33.33 26.05
CA GLN A 61 -19.33 32.59 27.32
C GLN A 61 -20.70 31.94 27.50
N ILE A 62 -20.73 30.71 28.03
CA ILE A 62 -21.98 29.93 28.15
C ILE A 62 -22.20 29.47 29.59
N ALA A 63 -23.30 29.93 30.20
CA ALA A 63 -23.74 29.50 31.51
C ALA A 63 -24.83 28.42 31.43
N TYR A 64 -24.79 27.46 32.36
CA TYR A 64 -25.79 26.39 32.50
C TYR A 64 -26.32 26.36 33.94
N PRO A 65 -27.63 26.51 34.17
CA PRO A 65 -28.22 26.39 35.49
C PRO A 65 -28.42 24.93 35.90
N LEU A 66 -28.14 24.64 37.17
CA LEU A 66 -28.40 23.36 37.83
C LEU A 66 -29.34 23.61 39.01
N PHE A 67 -30.61 23.24 38.87
CA PHE A 67 -31.65 23.46 39.88
C PHE A 67 -31.68 22.27 40.85
N TYR A 68 -30.93 22.37 41.95
CA TYR A 68 -30.84 21.36 43.00
C TYR A 68 -31.87 21.62 44.10
N ASP A 69 -32.86 20.72 44.22
CA ASP A 69 -33.95 20.78 45.21
C ASP A 69 -34.74 22.12 45.19
N VAL A 70 -34.83 22.76 44.01
CA VAL A 70 -35.54 24.02 43.78
C VAL A 70 -36.16 23.98 42.38
N GLU A 71 -37.28 24.67 42.15
CA GLU A 71 -37.85 24.78 40.80
C GLU A 71 -37.26 25.97 40.02
N PRO A 72 -37.14 25.88 38.68
CA PRO A 72 -36.82 27.05 37.85
C PRO A 72 -37.81 28.20 38.08
N SER A 73 -39.09 27.89 38.30
CA SER A 73 -40.17 28.81 38.70
C SER A 73 -39.88 29.57 39.99
N ASP A 74 -39.30 28.91 41.01
CA ASP A 74 -38.95 29.54 42.29
C ASP A 74 -37.86 30.61 42.10
N ILE A 75 -36.89 30.35 41.20
CA ILE A 75 -35.80 31.27 40.85
C ILE A 75 -36.31 32.42 39.96
N ARG A 76 -37.04 32.07 38.89
CA ARG A 76 -37.48 32.98 37.82
C ARG A 76 -38.41 34.09 38.28
N TYR A 77 -39.35 33.74 39.16
CA TYR A 77 -40.33 34.67 39.71
C TYR A 77 -40.01 35.08 41.16
N GLN A 78 -38.82 34.71 41.65
CA GLN A 78 -38.35 34.95 43.02
C GLN A 78 -39.42 34.61 44.06
N THR A 79 -39.94 33.38 44.03
CA THR A 79 -41.02 32.89 44.91
C THR A 79 -40.48 31.88 45.94
N GLY A 80 -41.38 31.22 46.68
CA GLY A 80 -41.04 30.06 47.49
C GLY A 80 -40.08 30.38 48.67
N PRO A 81 -39.03 29.57 48.88
CA PRO A 81 -37.96 29.86 49.86
C PRO A 81 -37.04 30.99 49.41
N VAL A 82 -36.70 31.05 48.12
CA VAL A 82 -35.67 31.94 47.56
C VAL A 82 -36.10 33.41 47.62
N GLY A 83 -37.34 33.71 47.18
CA GLY A 83 -37.93 35.04 47.28
C GLY A 83 -37.98 35.61 48.70
N ARG A 84 -38.21 34.76 49.70
CA ARG A 84 -38.29 35.16 51.11
C ARG A 84 -36.95 35.62 51.72
N VAL A 85 -35.84 35.50 50.99
CA VAL A 85 -34.51 35.89 51.48
C VAL A 85 -33.93 37.13 50.77
N ILE A 86 -34.28 37.37 49.50
CA ILE A 86 -33.80 38.54 48.73
C ILE A 86 -34.11 39.87 49.45
N PHE A 87 -35.29 39.98 50.06
CA PHE A 87 -35.72 41.15 50.86
C PHE A 87 -34.91 41.44 52.14
N LYS A 88 -33.86 40.65 52.47
CA LYS A 88 -32.96 40.93 53.61
C LYS A 88 -31.74 41.79 53.26
N HIS A 89 -31.45 42.00 51.98
CA HIS A 89 -30.31 42.81 51.51
C HIS A 89 -30.74 44.24 51.15
N LYS A 90 -29.78 45.18 51.02
CA LYS A 90 -30.07 46.62 50.95
C LYS A 90 -30.21 47.18 49.52
N THR A 91 -30.90 48.31 49.43
CA THR A 91 -31.04 49.24 48.28
C THR A 91 -31.75 48.71 47.03
N ASN A 92 -32.83 49.41 46.64
CA ASN A 92 -33.75 49.03 45.55
C ASN A 92 -33.11 48.86 44.16
N GLU A 93 -31.96 49.49 43.89
CA GLU A 93 -31.27 49.37 42.60
C GLU A 93 -30.44 48.09 42.49
N GLN A 94 -29.82 47.64 43.59
CA GLN A 94 -29.07 46.38 43.61
C GLN A 94 -30.01 45.18 43.59
N ILE A 95 -31.14 45.26 44.30
CA ILE A 95 -32.19 44.23 44.27
C ILE A 95 -32.67 43.99 42.83
N LYS A 96 -32.96 45.04 42.05
CA LYS A 96 -33.35 44.91 40.63
C LYS A 96 -32.28 44.28 39.74
N LYS A 97 -31.00 44.57 39.97
CA LYS A 97 -29.91 43.87 39.24
C LYS A 97 -29.90 42.37 39.53
N TRP A 98 -30.15 41.97 40.79
CA TRP A 98 -30.21 40.56 41.18
C TRP A 98 -31.48 39.87 40.69
N GLU A 99 -32.65 40.53 40.73
CA GLU A 99 -33.91 40.03 40.18
C GLU A 99 -33.76 39.74 38.68
N ASN A 100 -33.29 40.71 37.89
CA ASN A 100 -33.03 40.53 36.46
C ASN A 100 -32.02 39.41 36.18
N ALA A 101 -30.91 39.33 36.94
CA ALA A 101 -29.89 38.31 36.73
C ALA A 101 -30.38 36.90 37.08
N LEU A 102 -31.21 36.76 38.12
CA LEU A 102 -31.86 35.49 38.47
C LEU A 102 -32.91 35.08 37.43
N GLU A 103 -33.70 36.03 36.91
CA GLU A 103 -34.63 35.77 35.82
C GLU A 103 -33.88 35.29 34.56
N SER A 104 -32.89 36.04 34.07
CA SER A 104 -32.06 35.66 32.93
C SER A 104 -31.39 34.30 33.10
N ALA A 105 -30.71 34.05 34.23
CA ALA A 105 -30.05 32.78 34.49
C ALA A 105 -31.04 31.60 34.58
N SER A 106 -32.27 31.83 35.05
CA SER A 106 -33.34 30.82 35.09
C SER A 106 -34.01 30.55 33.74
N ASN A 107 -33.82 31.44 32.74
CA ASN A 107 -34.32 31.28 31.38
C ASN A 107 -33.41 30.38 30.52
N LEU A 108 -32.21 30.04 30.99
CA LEU A 108 -31.22 29.25 30.26
C LEU A 108 -31.54 27.74 30.31
N VAL A 109 -31.12 27.02 29.27
CA VAL A 109 -31.26 25.55 29.18
C VAL A 109 -30.31 24.90 30.20
N GLY A 110 -30.86 24.06 31.08
CA GLY A 110 -30.10 23.39 32.14
C GLY A 110 -30.89 22.28 32.82
N TRP A 111 -30.40 21.78 33.95
CA TRP A 111 -30.83 20.52 34.56
C TRP A 111 -31.62 20.74 35.86
N ASN A 112 -32.69 19.97 36.07
CA ASN A 112 -33.51 19.99 37.28
C ASN A 112 -33.39 18.66 38.02
N LEU A 113 -32.97 18.71 39.30
CA LEU A 113 -32.73 17.54 40.17
C LEU A 113 -33.80 17.36 41.26
N LYS A 114 -34.94 18.07 41.16
CA LYS A 114 -36.07 17.90 42.08
C LYS A 114 -36.71 16.51 41.88
N ASN A 115 -37.16 15.87 42.97
CA ASN A 115 -37.78 14.53 43.05
C ASN A 115 -36.85 13.30 43.10
N ILE A 116 -35.60 13.42 43.56
CA ILE A 116 -34.77 12.22 43.89
C ILE A 116 -35.21 11.55 45.22
N SER A 117 -36.10 12.18 46.00
CA SER A 117 -36.72 11.58 47.18
C SER A 117 -38.09 10.95 46.89
N ASN A 118 -38.19 9.64 47.16
CA ASN A 118 -39.35 8.74 47.04
C ASN A 118 -39.72 8.32 45.59
N GLY A 119 -39.48 7.04 45.28
CA GLY A 119 -39.74 6.45 43.97
C GLY A 119 -41.22 6.17 43.68
N SER A 120 -41.98 7.22 43.32
CA SER A 120 -43.34 7.11 42.77
C SER A 120 -43.51 8.03 41.55
N LEU A 121 -43.70 7.43 40.37
CA LEU A 121 -43.83 8.14 39.09
C LEU A 121 -45.19 8.82 38.90
N SER A 122 -45.17 10.03 38.33
CA SER A 122 -46.27 10.56 37.50
C SER A 122 -45.72 11.51 36.44
N PRO A 123 -45.93 11.28 35.13
CA PRO A 123 -45.43 12.15 34.08
C PRO A 123 -46.36 13.36 33.84
N SER A 124 -45.79 14.56 33.79
CA SER A 124 -46.47 15.80 33.43
C SER A 124 -45.59 16.62 32.47
N PRO A 125 -46.01 16.87 31.20
CA PRO A 125 -45.19 17.60 30.24
C PRO A 125 -45.25 19.11 30.51
N LEU A 126 -44.12 19.70 30.89
CA LEU A 126 -43.95 21.16 30.97
C LEU A 126 -43.29 21.67 29.68
N PHE A 127 -44.14 22.07 28.73
CA PHE A 127 -44.03 23.22 27.80
C PHE A 127 -44.79 22.96 26.50
N SER A 128 -45.55 23.96 26.04
CA SER A 128 -46.27 23.94 24.76
C SER A 128 -45.44 24.59 23.66
N PRO A 129 -45.25 23.95 22.48
CA PRO A 129 -44.49 24.55 21.39
C PRO A 129 -45.24 25.71 20.75
N VAL A 130 -44.55 26.85 20.58
CA VAL A 130 -45.01 27.93 19.68
C VAL A 130 -44.79 27.48 18.23
N SER A 131 -45.76 27.75 17.37
CA SER A 131 -45.84 27.18 16.03
C SER A 131 -44.77 27.68 15.05
N THR A 132 -44.14 26.75 14.34
CA THR A 132 -43.69 26.96 12.95
C THR A 132 -43.85 25.65 12.18
N THR A 133 -44.21 25.75 10.89
CA THR A 133 -44.70 24.62 10.10
C THR A 133 -43.65 24.04 9.16
N ALA A 134 -43.28 22.77 9.37
CA ALA A 134 -42.72 21.92 8.32
C ALA A 134 -43.19 20.47 8.52
N LYS A 135 -43.63 19.83 7.44
CA LYS A 135 -43.84 18.38 7.36
C LYS A 135 -43.01 17.84 6.19
N ASN A 136 -42.67 16.56 6.32
CA ASN A 136 -42.16 15.63 5.30
C ASN A 136 -40.63 15.55 5.06
N HIS A 137 -40.20 14.28 5.07
CA HIS A 137 -39.06 13.63 4.41
C HIS A 137 -37.61 13.86 4.86
N ASN A 138 -36.92 12.70 4.90
CA ASN A 138 -35.48 12.42 4.86
C ASN A 138 -34.61 12.89 6.03
N PHE A 139 -33.94 11.91 6.66
CA PHE A 139 -32.77 12.14 7.49
C PHE A 139 -31.58 12.58 6.61
N PRO A 140 -31.00 13.78 6.79
CA PRO A 140 -29.76 14.16 6.12
C PRO A 140 -28.54 13.59 6.85
N GLN A 141 -27.41 13.51 6.15
CA GLN A 141 -26.11 13.26 6.78
C GLN A 141 -25.79 14.36 7.82
N LEU A 142 -25.21 13.97 8.95
CA LEU A 142 -24.90 14.88 10.06
C LEU A 142 -23.78 15.85 9.68
N SER A 143 -24.10 17.15 9.65
CA SER A 143 -23.10 18.21 9.70
C SER A 143 -23.02 18.80 11.11
N LEU A 144 -21.84 19.35 11.44
CA LEU A 144 -21.48 19.87 12.77
C LEU A 144 -22.40 20.97 13.35
N LYS A 145 -23.33 21.52 12.57
CA LYS A 145 -24.30 22.53 13.07
C LYS A 145 -25.49 21.92 13.82
N ASN A 146 -25.74 20.61 13.72
CA ASN A 146 -26.92 19.99 14.31
C ASN A 146 -26.68 19.32 15.69
N THR A 147 -25.43 19.20 16.13
CA THR A 147 -25.08 18.57 17.42
C THR A 147 -25.58 19.37 18.62
N ALA A 148 -25.51 20.70 18.60
CA ALA A 148 -26.02 21.54 19.68
C ALA A 148 -27.51 21.29 19.95
N ALA A 149 -28.35 21.38 18.90
CA ALA A 149 -29.78 21.12 19.00
C ALA A 149 -30.11 19.68 19.46
N TYR A 150 -29.29 18.69 19.08
CA TYR A 150 -29.45 17.31 19.55
C TYR A 150 -29.06 17.13 21.03
N ILE A 151 -28.01 17.81 21.50
CA ILE A 151 -27.60 17.78 22.91
C ILE A 151 -28.61 18.52 23.79
N ASP A 152 -29.17 19.64 23.33
CA ASP A 152 -30.18 20.37 24.09
C ASP A 152 -31.54 19.63 24.11
N LEU A 153 -31.84 18.82 23.07
CA LEU A 153 -32.92 17.82 23.07
C LEU A 153 -32.67 16.68 24.07
N LEU A 154 -31.42 16.27 24.28
CA LEU A 154 -31.03 15.30 25.31
C LEU A 154 -31.17 15.89 26.72
N ILE A 155 -30.62 17.08 26.96
CA ILE A 155 -30.68 17.79 28.27
C ILE A 155 -32.13 17.94 28.76
N SER A 156 -33.07 18.19 27.83
CA SER A 156 -34.49 18.41 28.14
C SER A 156 -35.33 17.14 28.39
N ASN A 157 -34.78 15.92 28.22
CA ASN A 157 -35.55 14.67 28.27
C ASN A 157 -35.03 13.61 29.28
N ILE A 158 -34.01 13.91 30.09
CA ILE A 158 -33.45 12.94 31.04
C ILE A 158 -34.19 12.98 32.39
N LEU A 159 -34.70 11.82 32.82
CA LEU A 159 -35.27 11.57 34.15
C LEU A 159 -34.24 10.87 35.04
N TYR A 160 -33.85 11.51 36.15
CA TYR A 160 -32.81 11.00 37.05
C TYR A 160 -33.38 10.03 38.10
N THR A 161 -32.64 8.95 38.38
CA THR A 161 -32.98 8.02 39.48
C THR A 161 -32.01 8.08 40.66
N HIS A 162 -30.79 8.59 40.44
CA HIS A 162 -29.75 8.66 41.47
C HIS A 162 -28.78 9.84 41.21
N GLU A 163 -28.34 10.53 42.26
CA GLU A 163 -27.47 11.73 42.13
C GLU A 163 -26.13 11.43 41.45
N ALA A 164 -25.49 10.31 41.79
CA ALA A 164 -24.21 9.94 41.17
C ALA A 164 -24.32 9.66 39.67
N GLU A 165 -25.48 9.20 39.20
CA GLU A 165 -25.77 8.96 37.77
C GLU A 165 -26.03 10.29 37.05
N ALA A 166 -26.78 11.20 37.69
CA ALA A 166 -26.98 12.56 37.19
C ALA A 166 -25.66 13.33 37.06
N ILE A 167 -24.80 13.28 38.08
CA ILE A 167 -23.47 13.91 38.07
C ILE A 167 -22.59 13.31 36.98
N LYS A 168 -22.58 11.97 36.81
CA LYS A 168 -21.81 11.30 35.75
C LYS A 168 -22.27 11.75 34.36
N ILE A 169 -23.57 11.80 34.10
CA ILE A 169 -24.13 12.25 32.82
C ILE A 169 -23.84 13.74 32.57
N ILE A 170 -23.93 14.60 33.60
CA ILE A 170 -23.55 16.02 33.48
C ILE A 170 -22.06 16.16 33.14
N VAL A 171 -21.18 15.41 33.79
CA VAL A 171 -19.74 15.38 33.48
C VAL A 171 -19.50 14.86 32.07
N GLU A 172 -20.17 13.79 31.62
CA GLU A 172 -20.06 13.28 30.25
C GLU A 172 -20.56 14.30 29.21
N ILE A 173 -21.67 15.01 29.45
CA ILE A 173 -22.18 16.06 28.57
C ILE A 173 -21.23 17.28 28.52
N PHE A 174 -20.67 17.70 29.65
CA PHE A 174 -19.66 18.76 29.67
C PHE A 174 -18.35 18.33 29.00
N SER A 175 -17.90 17.10 29.22
CA SER A 175 -16.79 16.52 28.48
C SER A 175 -17.08 16.52 26.99
N LEU A 176 -18.27 16.10 26.54
CA LEU A 176 -18.66 16.12 25.14
C LEU A 176 -18.77 17.55 24.56
N LYS A 177 -19.28 18.54 25.31
CA LYS A 177 -19.30 19.94 24.85
C LYS A 177 -17.89 20.58 24.81
N LEU A 178 -16.99 20.22 25.73
CA LEU A 178 -15.57 20.58 25.67
C LEU A 178 -14.88 19.90 24.48
N HIS A 179 -15.10 18.61 24.27
CA HIS A 179 -14.56 17.84 23.15
C HIS A 179 -15.22 18.20 21.81
N SER A 180 -16.40 18.82 21.78
CA SER A 180 -17.00 19.34 20.53
C SER A 180 -16.43 20.70 20.12
N HIS A 181 -15.89 21.48 21.07
CA HIS A 181 -15.06 22.65 20.76
C HIS A 181 -13.58 22.30 20.58
N HIS A 182 -13.11 21.21 21.18
CA HIS A 182 -11.81 20.56 20.91
C HIS A 182 -11.93 19.40 19.91
N LEU A 183 -12.91 19.42 19.00
CA LEU A 183 -13.14 18.35 18.02
C LEU A 183 -12.17 18.45 16.84
N ILE A 184 -10.89 18.33 17.19
CA ILE A 184 -9.73 18.16 16.32
C ILE A 184 -9.77 19.04 15.04
N ASN A 185 -10.03 20.34 15.26
CA ASN A 185 -9.20 21.37 14.64
C ASN A 185 -7.79 21.36 15.30
N ASP A 186 -7.16 20.18 15.38
CA ASP A 186 -5.70 20.12 15.31
C ASP A 186 -5.36 20.35 13.84
N GLU A 187 -5.35 21.62 13.46
CA GLU A 187 -5.18 22.11 12.08
C GLU A 187 -3.88 21.59 11.41
N ASN A 188 -3.01 20.94 12.18
CA ASN A 188 -1.78 20.29 11.74
C ASN A 188 -2.01 18.90 11.11
N LEU A 189 -3.23 18.33 11.23
CA LEU A 189 -3.60 16.98 10.76
C LEU A 189 -4.21 16.98 9.34
N ILE A 190 -3.59 17.74 8.43
CA ILE A 190 -4.01 17.84 7.03
C ILE A 190 -4.05 16.44 6.38
N GLY A 191 -5.21 16.10 5.82
CA GLY A 191 -5.48 14.80 5.17
C GLY A 191 -5.78 13.62 6.11
N MET A 192 -5.58 13.75 7.42
CA MET A 192 -5.71 12.58 8.32
C MET A 192 -7.14 12.05 8.42
N GLU A 193 -8.17 12.87 8.21
CA GLU A 193 -9.59 12.50 8.38
C GLU A 193 -9.99 11.25 7.58
N HIS A 194 -9.62 11.12 6.30
CA HIS A 194 -9.89 9.90 5.53
C HIS A 194 -9.13 8.70 6.11
N ARG A 195 -7.82 8.87 6.36
CA ARG A 195 -6.92 7.82 6.87
C ARG A 195 -7.34 7.34 8.27
N MET A 196 -8.06 8.16 9.03
CA MET A 196 -8.67 7.81 10.31
C MET A 196 -9.98 7.02 10.15
N GLN A 197 -10.84 7.38 9.20
CA GLN A 197 -12.12 6.70 8.96
C GLN A 197 -11.95 5.20 8.65
N ASP A 198 -10.93 4.85 7.86
CA ASP A 198 -10.58 3.44 7.52
C ASP A 198 -10.18 2.62 8.76
N LEU A 199 -9.55 3.25 9.76
CA LEU A 199 -9.14 2.65 11.02
C LEU A 199 -10.25 2.66 12.08
N GLU A 200 -11.13 3.67 12.09
CA GLU A 200 -12.27 3.78 13.02
C GLU A 200 -13.28 2.63 12.82
N TRP A 201 -13.57 2.26 11.57
CA TRP A 201 -14.34 1.05 11.26
C TRP A 201 -13.69 -0.23 11.78
N SER A 202 -12.36 -0.30 11.76
CA SER A 202 -11.60 -1.48 12.19
C SER A 202 -11.47 -1.60 13.72
N LEU A 203 -11.51 -0.46 14.42
CA LEU A 203 -11.57 -0.37 15.87
C LEU A 203 -12.91 -0.84 16.45
N MET A 204 -14.02 -0.75 15.72
CA MET A 204 -15.36 -1.22 16.14
C MET A 204 -15.68 -0.86 17.61
N ILE A 205 -15.67 0.44 17.91
CA ILE A 205 -15.84 0.98 19.27
C ILE A 205 -17.29 0.79 19.73
N GLY A 206 -17.48 0.52 21.03
CA GLY A 206 -18.80 0.30 21.64
C GLY A 206 -19.30 -1.14 21.61
N LEU A 207 -18.61 -2.07 20.93
CA LEU A 207 -18.90 -3.50 20.98
C LEU A 207 -18.02 -4.20 22.03
N ASN A 208 -18.67 -4.99 22.91
CA ASN A 208 -17.98 -5.88 23.85
C ASN A 208 -17.57 -7.19 23.13
N ASP A 209 -16.66 -7.06 22.17
CA ASP A 209 -16.03 -8.19 21.47
C ASP A 209 -14.62 -8.48 22.02
N LYS A 210 -13.92 -9.44 21.42
CA LYS A 210 -12.56 -9.77 21.88
C LYS A 210 -11.58 -8.61 21.75
N ALA A 211 -10.56 -8.59 22.61
CA ALA A 211 -9.42 -7.69 22.46
C ALA A 211 -8.83 -7.77 21.04
N ARG A 212 -8.48 -6.63 20.44
CA ARG A 212 -7.94 -6.54 19.07
C ARG A 212 -6.57 -5.89 19.04
N MET A 213 -5.71 -6.41 18.17
CA MET A 213 -4.45 -5.79 17.77
C MET A 213 -4.59 -5.32 16.32
N ILE A 214 -4.22 -4.07 16.06
CA ILE A 214 -4.34 -3.38 14.77
C ILE A 214 -2.95 -2.89 14.38
N GLY A 215 -2.48 -3.27 13.20
CA GLY A 215 -1.21 -2.83 12.65
C GLY A 215 -1.37 -1.59 11.77
N ILE A 216 -0.42 -0.66 11.87
CA ILE A 216 -0.27 0.49 10.98
C ILE A 216 1.15 0.42 10.40
N LYS A 217 1.28 0.09 9.11
CA LYS A 217 2.58 -0.08 8.41
C LYS A 217 2.82 1.01 7.36
N GLY A 218 4.04 1.02 6.80
CA GLY A 218 4.49 1.98 5.80
C GLY A 218 5.87 2.57 6.11
N MET A 219 6.45 3.27 5.14
CA MET A 219 7.82 3.81 5.17
C MET A 219 8.12 4.81 6.30
N GLY A 220 9.39 5.20 6.45
CA GLY A 220 9.79 6.30 7.33
C GLY A 220 9.14 7.63 6.90
N GLY A 221 8.83 8.51 7.86
CA GLY A 221 8.29 9.85 7.56
C GLY A 221 6.83 9.92 7.06
N ILE A 222 6.16 8.79 6.78
CA ILE A 222 4.79 8.77 6.21
C ILE A 222 3.66 9.14 7.18
N GLY A 223 3.97 9.37 8.47
CA GLY A 223 3.00 9.87 9.45
C GLY A 223 2.26 8.83 10.29
N LYS A 224 2.72 7.56 10.33
CA LYS A 224 2.10 6.48 11.14
C LYS A 224 1.85 6.88 12.60
N THR A 225 2.87 7.42 13.28
CA THR A 225 2.80 7.98 14.63
C THR A 225 1.75 9.07 14.79
N THR A 226 1.62 9.93 13.77
CA THR A 226 0.64 11.01 13.74
C THR A 226 -0.78 10.46 13.63
N LEU A 227 -1.01 9.48 12.75
CA LEU A 227 -2.29 8.79 12.57
C LEU A 227 -2.71 8.04 13.84
N ALA A 228 -1.81 7.23 14.41
CA ALA A 228 -2.07 6.50 15.65
C ALA A 228 -2.39 7.43 16.84
N ARG A 229 -1.69 8.58 16.94
CA ARG A 229 -1.94 9.59 17.98
C ARG A 229 -3.23 10.38 17.76
N ALA A 230 -3.59 10.69 16.51
CA ALA A 230 -4.85 11.35 16.18
C ALA A 230 -6.06 10.45 16.53
N ILE A 231 -5.95 9.15 16.21
CA ILE A 231 -6.92 8.13 16.62
C ILE A 231 -6.98 8.02 18.14
N PHE A 232 -5.84 7.89 18.82
CA PHE A 232 -5.78 7.82 20.29
C PHE A 232 -6.53 9.00 20.94
N ASN A 233 -6.23 10.23 20.53
CA ASN A 233 -6.88 11.44 21.04
C ASN A 233 -8.40 11.50 20.79
N LYS A 234 -8.91 10.80 19.75
CA LYS A 234 -10.33 10.77 19.39
C LYS A 234 -11.12 9.67 20.11
N VAL A 235 -10.44 8.60 20.58
CA VAL A 235 -11.11 7.37 21.08
C VAL A 235 -10.77 7.00 22.54
N SER A 236 -9.68 7.55 23.09
CA SER A 236 -9.25 7.54 24.50
C SER A 236 -10.37 7.40 25.53
N SER A 237 -11.30 8.36 25.51
CA SER A 237 -12.44 8.51 26.43
C SER A 237 -13.40 7.30 26.54
N HIS A 238 -13.25 6.28 25.69
CA HIS A 238 -14.04 5.04 25.73
C HIS A 238 -13.36 3.90 26.51
N PHE A 239 -12.21 4.15 27.15
CA PHE A 239 -11.37 3.14 27.82
C PHE A 239 -11.12 3.47 29.30
N GLU A 240 -10.73 2.45 30.06
CA GLU A 240 -10.52 2.51 31.52
C GLU A 240 -9.06 2.84 31.90
N GLY A 241 -8.13 2.72 30.95
CA GLY A 241 -6.72 3.05 31.08
C GLY A 241 -6.05 3.11 29.70
N GLU A 242 -5.11 4.03 29.50
CA GLU A 242 -4.62 4.37 28.17
C GLU A 242 -3.15 4.80 28.17
N ASP A 243 -2.41 4.47 27.09
CA ASP A 243 -0.99 4.83 26.96
C ASP A 243 -0.52 4.88 25.48
N VAL A 244 0.45 5.74 25.18
CA VAL A 244 1.16 5.88 23.89
C VAL A 244 2.67 5.84 24.12
N ARG A 245 3.33 4.74 23.75
CA ARG A 245 4.78 4.54 23.97
C ARG A 245 5.54 4.28 22.67
N GLU A 246 6.62 5.02 22.48
CA GLU A 246 7.66 4.78 21.48
C GLU A 246 8.58 3.62 21.94
N VAL A 247 8.65 2.55 21.15
CA VAL A 247 9.20 1.24 21.53
C VAL A 247 10.65 1.04 21.06
N SER A 248 11.49 2.07 21.18
CA SER A 248 12.91 1.99 20.79
C SER A 248 13.73 1.08 21.71
N GLU A 249 14.61 0.24 21.13
CA GLU A 249 15.56 -0.60 21.86
C GLU A 249 16.39 0.17 22.89
N LYS A 250 16.72 1.45 22.61
CA LYS A 250 17.50 2.35 23.48
C LYS A 250 16.94 2.53 24.89
N LYS A 251 15.63 2.26 25.10
CA LYS A 251 14.95 2.42 26.40
C LYS A 251 14.86 1.12 27.23
N GLY A 252 15.06 -0.04 26.59
CA GLY A 252 15.00 -1.36 27.24
C GLY A 252 13.58 -1.81 27.65
N LEU A 253 13.23 -3.05 27.31
CA LEU A 253 11.88 -3.62 27.51
C LEU A 253 11.35 -3.54 28.96
N GLN A 254 12.24 -3.62 29.95
CA GLN A 254 11.88 -3.55 31.36
C GLN A 254 11.31 -2.18 31.74
N SER A 255 11.94 -1.08 31.31
CA SER A 255 11.46 0.27 31.62
C SER A 255 10.19 0.61 30.83
N LEU A 256 10.01 0.01 29.64
CA LEU A 256 8.79 0.15 28.84
C LEU A 256 7.61 -0.59 29.49
N GLN A 257 7.79 -1.83 29.97
CA GLN A 257 6.76 -2.54 30.73
C GLN A 257 6.39 -1.81 32.03
N GLU A 258 7.37 -1.30 32.77
CA GLU A 258 7.16 -0.52 33.98
C GLU A 258 6.34 0.74 33.67
N LYS A 259 6.71 1.50 32.63
CA LYS A 259 5.99 2.68 32.17
C LYS A 259 4.58 2.40 31.64
N VAL A 260 4.33 1.29 30.97
CA VAL A 260 2.96 0.91 30.56
C VAL A 260 2.13 0.55 31.78
N LEU A 261 2.69 -0.17 32.75
CA LEU A 261 1.99 -0.51 33.98
C LEU A 261 1.73 0.72 34.89
N LEU A 262 2.61 1.72 34.89
CA LEU A 262 2.42 2.97 35.62
C LEU A 262 1.18 3.73 35.11
N ASP A 263 1.17 4.11 33.83
CA ASP A 263 0.10 4.96 33.25
C ASP A 263 -1.24 4.22 33.14
N VAL A 264 -1.23 2.94 32.73
CA VAL A 264 -2.47 2.15 32.54
C VAL A 264 -3.13 1.75 33.86
N LEU A 265 -2.38 1.70 34.98
CA LEU A 265 -2.91 1.34 36.30
C LEU A 265 -3.01 2.51 37.28
N ASN A 266 -2.39 3.66 36.99
CA ASN A 266 -2.24 4.82 37.89
C ASN A 266 -1.66 4.43 39.28
N ASP A 267 -0.66 3.53 39.29
CA ASP A 267 0.00 3.02 40.51
C ASP A 267 1.46 3.49 40.57
N GLU A 268 1.70 4.67 41.17
CA GLU A 268 3.03 5.30 41.31
C GLU A 268 4.07 4.46 42.07
N HIS A 269 3.70 3.30 42.62
CA HIS A 269 4.60 2.39 43.36
C HIS A 269 4.88 1.09 42.61
N MET A 270 4.31 0.91 41.41
CA MET A 270 4.60 -0.21 40.53
C MET A 270 6.09 -0.25 40.17
N ARG A 271 6.73 -1.42 40.35
CA ARG A 271 8.11 -1.66 39.94
C ARG A 271 8.27 -3.01 39.27
N VAL A 272 9.06 -3.05 38.20
CA VAL A 272 9.31 -4.26 37.39
C VAL A 272 10.74 -4.75 37.61
N GLY A 273 10.89 -5.89 38.29
CA GLY A 273 12.21 -6.47 38.58
C GLY A 273 12.93 -7.07 37.36
N SER A 274 12.18 -7.57 36.38
CA SER A 274 12.68 -8.12 35.12
C SER A 274 11.59 -8.12 34.04
N VAL A 275 11.98 -8.33 32.78
CA VAL A 275 11.02 -8.44 31.64
C VAL A 275 10.02 -9.60 31.82
N TYR A 276 10.42 -10.65 32.54
CA TYR A 276 9.56 -11.77 32.89
C TYR A 276 8.53 -11.37 33.96
N ASP A 277 8.95 -10.61 34.98
CA ASP A 277 8.07 -10.14 36.05
C ASP A 277 7.06 -9.13 35.53
N GLY A 278 7.46 -8.20 34.64
CA GLY A 278 6.54 -7.26 34.00
C GLY A 278 5.48 -8.00 33.17
N LYS A 279 5.91 -8.97 32.34
CA LYS A 279 5.01 -9.87 31.58
C LYS A 279 4.06 -10.67 32.48
N LYS A 280 4.49 -11.03 33.69
CA LYS A 280 3.65 -11.69 34.72
C LYS A 280 2.66 -10.72 35.38
N ILE A 281 3.07 -9.50 35.71
CA ILE A 281 2.20 -8.46 36.29
C ILE A 281 1.13 -8.04 35.28
N MET A 282 1.51 -7.80 34.02
CA MET A 282 0.58 -7.50 32.92
C MET A 282 -0.48 -8.60 32.78
N LYS A 283 -0.07 -9.88 32.77
CA LYS A 283 -0.97 -11.05 32.79
C LYS A 283 -1.90 -11.14 33.99
N MET A 284 -1.57 -10.52 35.12
CA MET A 284 -2.37 -10.53 36.35
C MET A 284 -3.28 -9.30 36.52
N ARG A 285 -3.07 -8.21 35.76
CA ARG A 285 -3.81 -6.95 35.92
C ARG A 285 -4.64 -6.57 34.71
N LEU A 286 -4.09 -6.68 33.50
CA LEU A 286 -4.71 -6.25 32.26
C LEU A 286 -5.93 -7.09 31.78
N PRO A 287 -6.21 -8.32 32.27
CA PRO A 287 -7.48 -9.00 32.00
C PRO A 287 -8.71 -8.32 32.62
N TYR A 288 -8.52 -7.40 33.59
CA TYR A 288 -9.60 -6.78 34.36
C TYR A 288 -9.94 -5.35 33.92
N ILE A 289 -9.03 -4.69 33.19
CA ILE A 289 -9.14 -3.29 32.77
C ILE A 289 -9.26 -3.21 31.24
N LYS A 290 -10.20 -2.40 30.72
CA LYS A 290 -10.44 -2.21 29.28
C LYS A 290 -9.51 -1.13 28.75
N ILE A 291 -8.45 -1.50 28.03
CA ILE A 291 -7.37 -0.55 27.72
C ILE A 291 -7.31 -0.11 26.25
N LEU A 292 -6.71 1.05 26.02
CA LEU A 292 -6.21 1.53 24.73
C LEU A 292 -4.70 1.70 24.78
N LEU A 293 -3.95 0.85 24.09
CA LEU A 293 -2.49 0.87 24.10
C LEU A 293 -1.94 1.15 22.69
N VAL A 294 -1.13 2.20 22.53
CA VAL A 294 -0.39 2.47 21.29
C VAL A 294 1.09 2.14 21.48
N LEU A 295 1.57 1.19 20.70
CA LEU A 295 2.98 0.82 20.59
C LEU A 295 3.53 1.40 19.27
N ASP A 296 4.40 2.39 19.38
CA ASP A 296 4.83 3.24 18.26
C ASP A 296 6.30 2.96 17.85
N ASP A 297 6.54 2.88 16.54
CA ASP A 297 7.79 2.46 15.88
C ASP A 297 8.39 1.16 16.47
N VAL A 298 7.58 0.10 16.49
CA VAL A 298 7.98 -1.27 16.84
C VAL A 298 8.78 -1.90 15.69
N ASP A 299 9.98 -2.40 15.95
CA ASP A 299 10.88 -3.00 14.96
C ASP A 299 11.15 -4.51 15.18
N ASN A 300 10.75 -5.08 16.32
CA ASN A 300 11.13 -6.43 16.72
C ASN A 300 9.97 -7.19 17.40
N ALA A 301 9.65 -8.40 16.93
CA ALA A 301 8.58 -9.22 17.50
C ALA A 301 8.74 -9.49 19.02
N LYS A 302 9.98 -9.51 19.53
CA LYS A 302 10.27 -9.64 20.97
C LYS A 302 9.70 -8.49 21.82
N GLN A 303 9.52 -7.31 21.24
CA GLN A 303 8.88 -6.16 21.89
C GLN A 303 7.38 -6.42 22.09
N LEU A 304 6.69 -6.91 21.05
CA LEU A 304 5.28 -7.28 21.12
C LEU A 304 5.05 -8.47 22.05
N GLU A 305 5.92 -9.48 22.01
CA GLU A 305 5.90 -10.57 22.99
C GLU A 305 6.02 -10.09 24.44
N ALA A 306 6.76 -9.01 24.70
CA ALA A 306 6.96 -8.46 26.03
C ALA A 306 5.80 -7.56 26.49
N LEU A 307 5.19 -6.80 25.58
CA LEU A 307 4.23 -5.73 25.89
C LEU A 307 2.76 -6.12 25.63
N ALA A 308 2.48 -7.00 24.66
CA ALA A 308 1.13 -7.22 24.15
C ALA A 308 0.79 -8.67 23.74
N GLY A 309 0.76 -9.60 24.70
CA GLY A 309 0.19 -10.94 24.48
C GLY A 309 -1.32 -11.05 24.76
N ASP A 310 -1.85 -12.28 24.78
CA ASP A 310 -3.30 -12.61 24.87
C ASP A 310 -3.98 -12.33 26.23
N TRP A 311 -3.55 -11.29 26.96
CA TRP A 311 -3.92 -11.05 28.36
C TRP A 311 -4.73 -9.77 28.60
N PHE A 312 -5.34 -9.21 27.55
CA PHE A 312 -6.18 -8.02 27.65
C PHE A 312 -7.66 -8.38 27.82
N LYS A 313 -8.38 -7.57 28.60
CA LYS A 313 -9.85 -7.65 28.74
C LYS A 313 -10.54 -7.53 27.38
N ASP A 314 -11.65 -8.24 27.19
CA ASP A 314 -12.54 -8.02 26.04
C ASP A 314 -12.96 -6.53 25.94
N GLY A 315 -13.10 -6.03 24.71
CA GLY A 315 -13.28 -4.61 24.39
C GLY A 315 -12.00 -3.77 24.37
N SER A 316 -10.84 -4.30 24.78
CA SER A 316 -9.55 -3.58 24.68
C SER A 316 -9.05 -3.47 23.24
N ARG A 317 -8.23 -2.45 22.96
CA ARG A 317 -7.62 -2.19 21.65
C ARG A 317 -6.14 -1.89 21.78
N ILE A 318 -5.33 -2.50 20.92
CA ILE A 318 -3.89 -2.28 20.82
C ILE A 318 -3.58 -1.84 19.40
N ILE A 319 -2.97 -0.68 19.25
CA ILE A 319 -2.52 -0.13 17.96
C ILE A 319 -1.00 -0.26 17.91
N ILE A 320 -0.47 -0.83 16.84
CA ILE A 320 0.96 -1.08 16.65
C ILE A 320 1.41 -0.36 15.39
N THR A 321 2.28 0.65 15.50
CA THR A 321 2.92 1.26 14.33
C THR A 321 4.27 0.58 14.07
N THR A 322 4.58 0.32 12.80
CA THR A 322 5.83 -0.34 12.41
C THR A 322 6.24 0.04 10.99
N ARG A 323 7.48 -0.25 10.64
CA ARG A 323 7.99 -0.23 9.26
C ARG A 323 8.04 -1.63 8.63
N ASP A 324 7.87 -2.69 9.44
CA ASP A 324 8.10 -4.07 9.03
C ASP A 324 6.87 -4.95 9.29
N GLU A 325 6.17 -5.33 8.22
CA GLU A 325 4.97 -6.18 8.29
C GLU A 325 5.25 -7.53 8.94
N LYS A 326 6.47 -8.06 8.81
CA LYS A 326 6.87 -9.36 9.36
C LYS A 326 6.75 -9.37 10.89
N VAL A 327 6.93 -8.22 11.54
CA VAL A 327 6.79 -8.05 13.00
C VAL A 327 5.33 -8.26 13.44
N LEU A 328 4.38 -7.69 12.69
CA LEU A 328 2.94 -7.84 12.94
C LEU A 328 2.48 -9.29 12.68
N LEU A 329 2.88 -9.85 11.54
CA LEU A 329 2.50 -11.22 11.15
C LEU A 329 3.11 -12.29 12.07
N ALA A 330 4.36 -12.13 12.50
CA ALA A 330 5.00 -13.06 13.45
C ALA A 330 4.31 -13.06 14.82
N HIS A 331 3.73 -11.92 15.22
CA HIS A 331 2.95 -11.77 16.45
C HIS A 331 1.47 -12.20 16.28
N GLY A 332 1.06 -12.68 15.11
CA GLY A 332 -0.29 -13.19 14.87
C GLY A 332 -1.35 -12.11 14.58
N VAL A 333 -0.94 -10.87 14.30
CA VAL A 333 -1.86 -9.84 13.79
C VAL A 333 -2.38 -10.29 12.42
N LYS A 334 -3.70 -10.25 12.23
CA LYS A 334 -4.33 -10.67 10.98
C LYS A 334 -4.10 -9.64 9.89
N VAL A 335 -3.81 -10.08 8.66
CA VAL A 335 -3.65 -9.21 7.47
C VAL A 335 -4.81 -8.21 7.34
N ASN A 336 -6.06 -8.65 7.56
CA ASN A 336 -7.26 -7.80 7.50
C ASN A 336 -7.33 -6.69 8.57
N TRP A 337 -6.39 -6.65 9.52
CA TRP A 337 -6.25 -5.64 10.58
C TRP A 337 -4.89 -4.92 10.48
N ILE A 338 -4.17 -5.04 9.36
CA ILE A 338 -2.95 -4.30 9.04
C ILE A 338 -3.32 -3.24 7.99
N HIS A 339 -3.04 -1.98 8.30
CA HIS A 339 -3.37 -0.83 7.47
C HIS A 339 -2.09 -0.19 6.93
N ASP A 340 -1.99 -0.06 5.61
CA ASP A 340 -0.98 0.77 4.95
C ASP A 340 -1.35 2.25 5.05
N VAL A 341 -0.41 3.09 5.48
CA VAL A 341 -0.60 4.55 5.45
C VAL A 341 -0.27 5.09 4.06
N GLY A 342 -1.30 5.52 3.33
CA GLY A 342 -1.12 6.16 2.02
C GLY A 342 -0.49 7.57 2.10
N LEU A 343 0.38 7.88 1.12
CA LEU A 343 1.00 9.19 0.90
C LEU A 343 -0.05 10.31 0.77
N LEU A 344 0.36 11.57 0.94
CA LEU A 344 -0.51 12.73 0.70
C LEU A 344 -0.74 12.93 -0.80
N SER A 345 -1.99 13.16 -1.18
CA SER A 345 -2.34 13.68 -2.50
C SER A 345 -1.83 15.12 -2.67
N ASP A 346 -1.61 15.56 -3.92
CA ASP A 346 -1.03 16.89 -4.22
C ASP A 346 -1.75 18.03 -3.50
N LYS A 347 -3.07 17.95 -3.34
CA LYS A 347 -3.89 18.95 -2.64
C LYS A 347 -3.60 18.99 -1.14
N GLU A 348 -3.47 17.83 -0.50
CA GLU A 348 -3.10 17.71 0.91
C GLU A 348 -1.64 18.13 1.12
N ALA A 349 -0.75 17.76 0.18
CA ALA A 349 0.66 18.08 0.23
C ALA A 349 0.94 19.59 0.03
N VAL A 350 0.26 20.25 -0.93
CA VAL A 350 0.30 21.72 -1.08
C VAL A 350 -0.25 22.41 0.17
N SER A 351 -1.36 21.92 0.73
CA SER A 351 -1.93 22.48 1.97
C SER A 351 -0.97 22.37 3.15
N LEU A 352 -0.29 21.22 3.31
CA LEU A 352 0.73 21.01 4.34
C LEU A 352 1.97 21.88 4.11
N PHE A 353 2.45 22.00 2.87
CA PHE A 353 3.55 22.90 2.51
C PHE A 353 3.24 24.35 2.88
N VAL A 354 2.07 24.85 2.46
CA VAL A 354 1.62 26.23 2.75
C VAL A 354 1.50 26.47 4.24
N ARG A 355 0.98 25.51 5.01
CA ARG A 355 0.93 25.61 6.48
C ARG A 355 2.33 25.68 7.10
N CYS A 356 3.30 24.91 6.61
CA CYS A 356 4.67 24.91 7.14
C CYS A 356 5.48 26.16 6.72
N ALA A 357 5.38 26.60 5.46
CA ALA A 357 6.11 27.76 4.93
C ALA A 357 5.54 29.12 5.37
N PHE A 358 4.21 29.24 5.40
CA PHE A 358 3.51 30.51 5.60
C PHE A 358 2.62 30.53 6.86
N ASN A 359 2.84 29.61 7.82
CA ASN A 359 2.07 29.48 9.06
C ASN A 359 0.53 29.38 8.87
N GLY A 360 0.07 28.96 7.70
CA GLY A 360 -1.36 28.84 7.36
C GLY A 360 -2.01 30.10 6.78
N TYR A 361 -1.25 31.18 6.55
CA TYR A 361 -1.72 32.32 5.75
C TYR A 361 -1.78 31.96 4.25
N ASN A 362 -2.53 32.75 3.48
CA ASN A 362 -2.59 32.61 2.01
C ASN A 362 -1.19 32.73 1.40
N ILE A 363 -0.98 31.99 0.31
CA ILE A 363 0.19 32.15 -0.58
C ILE A 363 0.28 33.63 -1.01
N PRO A 364 1.41 34.33 -0.82
CA PRO A 364 1.56 35.71 -1.29
C PRO A 364 1.40 35.82 -2.81
N ASP A 365 0.79 36.88 -3.33
CA ASP A 365 0.57 37.07 -4.78
C ASP A 365 1.86 37.05 -5.62
N GLN A 366 3.01 37.33 -4.97
CA GLN A 366 4.35 37.29 -5.55
C GLN A 366 4.87 35.84 -5.78
N TRP A 367 4.29 34.85 -5.11
CA TRP A 367 4.79 33.47 -5.07
C TRP A 367 4.17 32.60 -6.17
N CYS A 368 5.03 31.97 -6.97
CA CYS A 368 4.63 31.20 -8.13
C CYS A 368 3.99 29.85 -7.74
N ILE A 369 2.75 29.61 -8.19
CA ILE A 369 2.03 28.34 -8.00
C ILE A 369 2.87 27.16 -8.52
N ASP A 370 3.50 27.31 -9.69
CA ASP A 370 4.35 26.28 -10.31
C ASP A 370 5.53 25.88 -9.41
N LEU A 371 6.05 26.79 -8.58
CA LEU A 371 7.12 26.49 -7.63
C LEU A 371 6.60 25.66 -6.44
N SER A 372 5.40 25.99 -5.91
CA SER A 372 4.73 25.16 -4.89
C SER A 372 4.42 23.76 -5.42
N VAL A 373 3.96 23.64 -6.67
CA VAL A 373 3.74 22.34 -7.32
C VAL A 373 5.04 21.57 -7.42
N LYS A 374 6.12 22.16 -7.95
CA LYS A 374 7.43 21.50 -8.07
C LYS A 374 8.01 21.03 -6.73
N LEU A 375 7.87 21.82 -5.66
CA LEU A 375 8.29 21.44 -4.31
C LEU A 375 7.50 20.24 -3.78
N VAL A 376 6.20 20.18 -4.07
CA VAL A 376 5.34 19.04 -3.70
C VAL A 376 5.63 17.80 -4.55
N CYS A 377 5.89 17.96 -5.85
CA CYS A 377 6.32 16.88 -6.73
C CYS A 377 7.66 16.29 -6.26
N TYR A 378 8.68 17.12 -5.98
CA TYR A 378 9.96 16.64 -5.42
C TYR A 378 9.76 15.87 -4.11
N ALA A 379 8.78 16.24 -3.28
CA ALA A 379 8.47 15.53 -2.04
C ALA A 379 7.68 14.23 -2.23
N ALA A 380 7.14 13.96 -3.43
CA ALA A 380 6.36 12.76 -3.78
C ALA A 380 5.30 12.38 -2.72
N GLY A 381 4.56 13.37 -2.21
CA GLY A 381 3.51 13.18 -1.21
C GLY A 381 3.96 12.80 0.21
N LEU A 382 5.28 12.76 0.50
CA LEU A 382 5.80 12.33 1.80
C LEU A 382 5.71 13.45 2.86
N PRO A 383 4.91 13.30 3.94
CA PRO A 383 4.65 14.36 4.93
C PRO A 383 5.91 14.94 5.59
N LEU A 384 6.92 14.09 5.86
CA LEU A 384 8.18 14.54 6.44
C LEU A 384 8.91 15.51 5.51
N THR A 385 9.16 15.12 4.26
CA THR A 385 9.84 15.97 3.26
C THR A 385 9.11 17.30 3.07
N ILE A 386 7.77 17.27 3.02
CA ILE A 386 6.95 18.48 2.90
C ILE A 386 7.15 19.43 4.11
N LYS A 387 7.22 18.88 5.33
CA LYS A 387 7.50 19.66 6.55
C LYS A 387 8.92 20.22 6.58
N VAL A 388 9.91 19.44 6.12
CA VAL A 388 11.31 19.88 6.02
C VAL A 388 11.46 21.00 4.98
N LEU A 389 10.90 20.84 3.77
CA LEU A 389 10.86 21.89 2.74
C LEU A 389 10.16 23.16 3.23
N GLY A 390 8.98 23.02 3.83
CA GLY A 390 8.23 24.17 4.36
C GLY A 390 8.94 24.87 5.52
N SER A 391 9.78 24.17 6.27
CA SER A 391 10.61 24.78 7.32
C SER A 391 11.86 25.46 6.74
N LEU A 392 12.49 24.84 5.73
CA LEU A 392 13.68 25.33 5.04
C LEU A 392 13.43 26.60 4.21
N LEU A 393 12.23 26.75 3.64
CA LEU A 393 11.85 27.88 2.78
C LEU A 393 11.01 28.95 3.51
N ARG A 394 10.90 28.87 4.84
CA ARG A 394 10.08 29.77 5.64
C ARG A 394 10.65 31.19 5.67
N GLY A 395 10.05 32.09 4.89
CA GLY A 395 10.45 33.50 4.80
C GLY A 395 11.53 33.79 3.75
N GLU A 396 11.91 32.80 2.94
CA GLU A 396 12.85 32.95 1.83
C GLU A 396 12.16 33.52 0.57
N ASP A 397 12.95 34.19 -0.29
CA ASP A 397 12.46 34.72 -1.56
C ASP A 397 12.33 33.64 -2.65
N VAL A 398 11.43 33.86 -3.62
CA VAL A 398 11.13 32.96 -4.74
C VAL A 398 12.38 32.59 -5.55
N ILE A 399 13.38 33.48 -5.64
CA ILE A 399 14.66 33.21 -6.30
C ILE A 399 15.47 32.19 -5.48
N VAL A 400 15.62 32.42 -4.18
CA VAL A 400 16.35 31.51 -3.25
C VAL A 400 15.67 30.14 -3.23
N CYS A 401 14.34 30.09 -3.12
CA CYS A 401 13.56 28.86 -3.13
C CYS A 401 13.76 28.03 -4.40
N ARG A 402 13.97 28.67 -5.56
CA ARG A 402 14.27 28.00 -6.83
C ARG A 402 15.67 27.41 -6.86
N ASP A 403 16.67 28.10 -6.32
CA ASP A 403 18.04 27.60 -6.27
C ASP A 403 18.25 26.55 -5.16
N VAL A 404 17.48 26.63 -4.06
CA VAL A 404 17.37 25.54 -3.08
C VAL A 404 16.76 24.29 -3.71
N LEU A 405 15.73 24.41 -4.54
CA LEU A 405 15.16 23.25 -5.24
C LEU A 405 16.20 22.57 -6.17
N LYS A 406 16.91 23.32 -7.02
CA LYS A 406 18.01 22.79 -7.85
C LYS A 406 19.11 22.11 -7.03
N ARG A 407 19.42 22.68 -5.85
CA ARG A 407 20.36 22.08 -4.92
C ARG A 407 19.83 20.76 -4.37
N LEU A 408 18.54 20.65 -4.07
CA LEU A 408 17.94 19.41 -3.55
C LEU A 408 17.84 18.31 -4.61
N GLU A 409 17.57 18.68 -5.87
CA GLU A 409 17.64 17.79 -7.05
C GLU A 409 19.03 17.16 -7.28
N THR A 410 20.09 17.70 -6.65
CA THR A 410 21.48 17.22 -6.80
C THR A 410 22.15 16.77 -5.50
N ILE A 411 21.78 17.38 -4.37
CA ILE A 411 22.26 17.11 -3.00
C ILE A 411 21.04 17.08 -2.07
N PRO A 412 20.46 15.89 -1.81
CA PRO A 412 19.24 15.75 -1.02
C PRO A 412 19.35 16.27 0.41
N ASN A 413 18.20 16.55 1.05
CA ASN A 413 18.17 16.99 2.44
C ASN A 413 18.39 15.82 3.42
N TRP A 414 19.46 15.91 4.21
CA TRP A 414 19.84 14.91 5.20
C TRP A 414 18.74 14.59 6.23
N GLU A 415 17.96 15.58 6.69
CA GLU A 415 16.90 15.37 7.70
C GLU A 415 15.79 14.43 7.19
N THR A 416 15.54 14.42 5.88
CA THR A 416 14.65 13.45 5.25
C THR A 416 15.33 12.09 5.08
N LEU A 417 16.58 12.08 4.59
CA LEU A 417 17.32 10.84 4.34
C LEU A 417 17.56 10.03 5.63
N GLU A 418 17.99 10.66 6.72
CA GLU A 418 18.30 9.99 8.00
C GLU A 418 17.11 9.17 8.53
N VAL A 419 15.89 9.72 8.44
CA VAL A 419 14.67 9.02 8.89
C VAL A 419 14.34 7.81 8.00
N LEU A 420 14.69 7.84 6.71
CA LEU A 420 14.54 6.71 5.79
C LEU A 420 15.68 5.69 5.95
N GLU A 421 16.91 6.16 6.17
CA GLU A 421 18.13 5.35 6.27
C GLU A 421 18.09 4.35 7.43
N ILE A 422 17.40 4.66 8.53
CA ILE A 422 17.08 3.70 9.61
C ILE A 422 16.50 2.39 9.07
N SER A 423 15.67 2.43 8.02
CA SER A 423 15.11 1.21 7.39
C SER A 423 16.12 0.44 6.54
N TYR A 424 17.12 1.13 5.96
CA TYR A 424 18.21 0.55 5.20
C TYR A 424 19.29 -0.05 6.12
N ASP A 425 19.68 0.65 7.19
CA ASP A 425 20.67 0.17 8.16
C ASP A 425 20.26 -1.15 8.82
N GLY A 426 18.96 -1.31 9.09
CA GLY A 426 18.33 -2.54 9.60
C GLY A 426 18.18 -3.70 8.59
N LEU A 427 18.82 -3.62 7.41
CA LEU A 427 18.97 -4.73 6.47
C LEU A 427 20.26 -5.54 6.72
N GLU A 428 20.25 -6.82 6.36
CA GLU A 428 21.46 -7.64 6.24
C GLU A 428 22.26 -7.22 4.98
N ASP A 429 23.58 -7.45 4.95
CA ASP A 429 24.46 -6.84 3.93
C ASP A 429 24.17 -7.27 2.48
N ASP A 430 23.65 -8.49 2.29
CA ASP A 430 23.17 -8.97 0.98
C ASP A 430 21.89 -8.24 0.54
N HIS A 431 20.98 -7.98 1.48
CA HIS A 431 19.76 -7.21 1.25
C HIS A 431 20.05 -5.72 0.98
N LYS A 432 21.10 -5.16 1.60
CA LYS A 432 21.62 -3.82 1.28
C LYS A 432 22.12 -3.75 -0.16
N GLU A 433 22.90 -4.74 -0.60
CA GLU A 433 23.40 -4.80 -1.98
C GLU A 433 22.28 -5.02 -3.01
N ILE A 434 21.21 -5.75 -2.68
CA ILE A 434 20.00 -5.84 -3.51
C ILE A 434 19.29 -4.49 -3.57
N PHE A 435 19.04 -3.84 -2.44
CA PHE A 435 18.39 -2.52 -2.37
C PHE A 435 19.11 -1.49 -3.24
N LEU A 436 20.44 -1.43 -3.18
CA LEU A 436 21.24 -0.52 -3.99
C LEU A 436 21.27 -0.90 -5.48
N HIS A 437 21.08 -2.16 -5.88
CA HIS A 437 20.88 -2.49 -7.30
C HIS A 437 19.51 -2.02 -7.78
N VAL A 438 18.45 -2.22 -6.99
CA VAL A 438 17.09 -1.79 -7.37
C VAL A 438 17.03 -0.26 -7.50
N ALA A 439 17.49 0.46 -6.48
CA ALA A 439 17.50 1.92 -6.45
C ALA A 439 18.36 2.57 -7.54
N CYS A 440 19.33 1.85 -8.13
CA CYS A 440 20.16 2.38 -9.20
C CYS A 440 19.66 2.03 -10.61
N PHE A 441 19.09 0.82 -10.81
CA PHE A 441 18.93 0.23 -12.15
C PHE A 441 17.59 -0.51 -12.39
N MET A 442 16.71 -0.68 -11.39
CA MET A 442 15.57 -1.63 -11.51
C MET A 442 14.21 -1.09 -11.07
N THR A 443 14.08 0.18 -10.70
CA THR A 443 12.76 0.82 -10.59
C THR A 443 12.08 0.83 -11.96
N GLY A 444 10.82 0.38 -12.01
CA GLY A 444 10.04 0.24 -13.25
C GLY A 444 10.31 -1.04 -14.04
N LEU A 445 11.19 -1.94 -13.58
CA LEU A 445 11.37 -3.25 -14.20
C LEU A 445 10.35 -4.27 -13.70
N ASP A 446 10.03 -5.22 -14.57
CA ASP A 446 9.26 -6.42 -14.24
C ASP A 446 9.97 -7.29 -13.18
N LYS A 447 9.20 -7.86 -12.27
CA LYS A 447 9.66 -8.66 -11.13
C LYS A 447 10.35 -9.96 -11.50
N ASP A 448 9.88 -10.69 -12.51
CA ASP A 448 10.57 -11.91 -12.95
C ASP A 448 11.94 -11.51 -13.55
N THR A 449 11.99 -10.46 -14.39
CA THR A 449 13.23 -9.94 -14.98
C THR A 449 14.22 -9.40 -13.93
N ALA A 450 13.76 -8.59 -12.98
CA ALA A 450 14.59 -8.09 -11.88
C ALA A 450 15.14 -9.23 -11.00
N ILE A 451 14.37 -10.31 -10.83
CA ILE A 451 14.85 -11.54 -10.18
C ILE A 451 15.98 -12.17 -11.01
N GLU A 452 15.80 -12.41 -12.32
CA GLU A 452 16.83 -13.03 -13.18
C GLU A 452 18.13 -12.20 -13.24
N MET A 453 18.04 -10.87 -13.28
CA MET A 453 19.18 -9.94 -13.17
C MET A 453 19.94 -10.05 -11.83
N LEU A 454 19.22 -10.02 -10.71
CA LEU A 454 19.82 -10.08 -9.36
C LEU A 454 20.40 -11.47 -9.04
N ASP A 455 19.69 -12.54 -9.41
CA ASP A 455 20.18 -13.91 -9.33
C ASP A 455 21.45 -14.11 -10.19
N SER A 456 21.55 -13.39 -11.32
CA SER A 456 22.75 -13.39 -12.17
C SER A 456 23.97 -12.77 -11.50
N CYS A 457 23.78 -11.78 -10.62
CA CYS A 457 24.85 -11.24 -9.76
C CYS A 457 25.11 -12.05 -8.49
N GLY A 458 24.43 -13.20 -8.32
CA GLY A 458 24.62 -14.11 -7.19
C GLY A 458 23.86 -13.74 -5.91
N PHE A 459 22.85 -12.86 -6.01
CA PHE A 459 21.95 -12.55 -4.90
C PHE A 459 20.84 -13.60 -4.75
N SER A 460 20.17 -13.62 -3.59
CA SER A 460 18.98 -14.45 -3.35
C SER A 460 17.71 -13.66 -3.69
N ALA A 461 17.54 -13.28 -4.96
CA ALA A 461 16.71 -12.15 -5.38
C ALA A 461 15.26 -12.23 -4.90
N ALA A 462 14.58 -13.36 -5.14
CA ALA A 462 13.17 -13.55 -4.80
C ALA A 462 12.87 -13.48 -3.28
N TYR A 463 13.86 -13.79 -2.43
CA TYR A 463 13.74 -13.58 -0.98
C TYR A 463 14.08 -12.13 -0.61
N GLY A 464 15.14 -11.56 -1.18
CA GLY A 464 15.58 -10.20 -0.89
C GLY A 464 14.54 -9.14 -1.22
N LEU A 465 13.96 -9.18 -2.44
CA LEU A 465 12.88 -8.27 -2.84
C LEU A 465 11.67 -8.36 -1.89
N LYS A 466 11.31 -9.58 -1.46
CA LYS A 466 10.23 -9.77 -0.48
C LYS A 466 10.54 -9.17 0.90
N ILE A 467 11.81 -9.17 1.33
CA ILE A 467 12.21 -8.50 2.58
C ILE A 467 12.17 -6.97 2.43
N LEU A 468 12.51 -6.41 1.26
CA LEU A 468 12.37 -4.99 0.98
C LEU A 468 10.90 -4.55 0.92
N GLU A 469 10.03 -5.37 0.31
CA GLU A 469 8.57 -5.20 0.27
C GLU A 469 7.99 -5.20 1.70
N GLN A 470 8.34 -6.20 2.51
CA GLN A 470 7.89 -6.31 3.92
C GLN A 470 8.35 -5.15 4.81
N LYS A 471 9.49 -4.52 4.49
CA LYS A 471 10.02 -3.32 5.18
C LYS A 471 9.55 -1.99 4.59
N SER A 472 8.60 -2.01 3.65
CA SER A 472 8.09 -0.83 2.94
C SER A 472 9.20 0.01 2.26
N LEU A 473 10.23 -0.66 1.73
CA LEU A 473 11.33 -0.05 0.96
C LEU A 473 11.08 -0.11 -0.55
N ILE A 474 10.34 -1.10 -1.02
CA ILE A 474 9.82 -1.18 -2.40
C ILE A 474 8.31 -1.48 -2.35
N THR A 475 7.64 -1.19 -3.46
CA THR A 475 6.29 -1.68 -3.77
C THR A 475 6.35 -2.61 -4.96
N ILE A 476 5.35 -3.49 -5.09
CA ILE A 476 5.17 -4.31 -6.30
C ILE A 476 3.73 -4.12 -6.75
N LEU A 477 3.55 -3.53 -7.93
CA LEU A 477 2.24 -3.17 -8.49
C LEU A 477 2.18 -3.66 -9.93
N ASN A 478 1.17 -4.48 -10.26
CA ASN A 478 1.08 -5.18 -11.55
C ASN A 478 2.36 -6.00 -11.89
N ASP A 479 3.03 -6.53 -10.87
CA ASP A 479 4.34 -7.19 -10.92
C ASP A 479 5.50 -6.35 -11.50
N GLU A 480 5.36 -5.02 -11.59
CA GLU A 480 6.47 -4.06 -11.75
C GLU A 480 7.06 -3.65 -10.38
N LEU A 481 8.37 -3.43 -10.30
CA LEU A 481 9.06 -2.92 -9.10
C LEU A 481 8.91 -1.40 -8.98
N GLY A 482 8.19 -0.96 -7.97
CA GLY A 482 8.16 0.45 -7.56
C GLY A 482 9.15 0.73 -6.42
N MET A 483 9.79 1.90 -6.45
CA MET A 483 10.47 2.49 -5.31
C MET A 483 9.95 3.93 -5.15
N HIS A 484 9.76 4.41 -3.92
CA HIS A 484 9.37 5.81 -3.70
C HIS A 484 10.56 6.72 -3.99
N ASP A 485 10.34 7.86 -4.64
CA ASP A 485 11.36 8.81 -5.11
C ASP A 485 12.40 9.14 -4.04
N LYS A 486 12.00 9.26 -2.77
CA LYS A 486 12.89 9.60 -1.64
C LYS A 486 13.69 8.40 -1.12
N ILE A 487 13.20 7.19 -1.35
CA ILE A 487 13.92 5.93 -1.06
C ILE A 487 14.91 5.62 -2.20
N GLU A 488 14.56 5.91 -3.44
CA GLU A 488 15.47 5.80 -4.58
C GLU A 488 16.60 6.83 -4.49
N GLU A 489 16.25 8.09 -4.19
CA GLU A 489 17.21 9.16 -3.90
C GLU A 489 18.14 8.81 -2.73
N LEU A 490 17.64 8.14 -1.68
CA LEU A 490 18.48 7.58 -0.61
C LEU A 490 19.48 6.54 -1.14
N GLY A 491 19.04 5.56 -1.93
CA GLY A 491 19.93 4.53 -2.49
C GLY A 491 21.00 5.13 -3.41
N LYS A 492 20.60 6.02 -4.32
CA LYS A 492 21.50 6.78 -5.20
C LYS A 492 22.46 7.68 -4.40
N ASN A 493 22.02 8.27 -3.29
CA ASN A 493 22.87 9.04 -2.38
C ASN A 493 23.90 8.17 -1.65
N ILE A 494 23.50 7.00 -1.10
CA ILE A 494 24.39 6.09 -0.37
C ILE A 494 25.61 5.69 -1.21
N VAL A 495 25.45 5.46 -2.52
CA VAL A 495 26.55 5.14 -3.43
C VAL A 495 27.52 6.31 -3.64
N ARG A 496 27.01 7.53 -3.83
CA ARG A 496 27.81 8.70 -4.26
C ARG A 496 28.36 9.54 -3.10
N ARG A 497 27.67 9.59 -1.95
CA ARG A 497 27.92 10.55 -0.86
C ARG A 497 29.32 10.51 -0.24
N SER A 498 29.99 9.35 -0.24
CA SER A 498 31.36 9.23 0.28
C SER A 498 32.41 9.88 -0.62
N HIS A 499 32.13 9.99 -1.93
CA HIS A 499 33.07 10.50 -2.93
C HIS A 499 32.33 11.28 -4.05
N PRO A 500 31.62 12.40 -3.76
CA PRO A 500 30.64 12.98 -4.69
C PRO A 500 31.19 13.52 -6.02
N HIS A 501 32.51 13.59 -6.18
CA HIS A 501 33.22 14.11 -7.36
C HIS A 501 34.33 13.16 -7.84
N GLU A 502 34.27 11.88 -7.46
CA GLU A 502 35.27 10.86 -7.86
C GLU A 502 34.55 9.58 -8.33
N PRO A 503 33.98 9.56 -9.57
CA PRO A 503 33.14 8.44 -10.03
C PRO A 503 33.88 7.11 -10.14
N ASN A 504 35.21 7.12 -10.24
CA ASN A 504 36.04 5.92 -10.16
C ASN A 504 35.94 5.19 -8.80
N LYS A 505 35.50 5.86 -7.72
CA LYS A 505 35.29 5.28 -6.39
C LYS A 505 33.83 4.88 -6.11
N HIS A 506 32.89 5.12 -7.03
CA HIS A 506 31.50 4.68 -6.88
C HIS A 506 31.34 3.18 -7.17
N SER A 507 30.51 2.50 -6.39
CA SER A 507 30.23 1.06 -6.61
C SER A 507 29.25 0.83 -7.77
N ARG A 508 28.38 1.81 -8.05
CA ARG A 508 27.37 1.79 -9.11
C ARG A 508 27.41 3.11 -9.87
N LEU A 509 27.21 3.08 -11.18
CA LEU A 509 27.21 4.27 -12.05
C LEU A 509 26.07 4.19 -13.07
N TRP A 510 25.34 5.28 -13.24
CA TRP A 510 24.17 5.42 -14.12
C TRP A 510 24.02 6.84 -14.71
N ILE A 511 25.00 7.73 -14.48
CA ILE A 511 24.98 9.13 -14.93
C ILE A 511 25.94 9.25 -16.13
N PRO A 512 25.45 9.54 -17.36
CA PRO A 512 26.27 9.52 -18.56
C PRO A 512 27.52 10.41 -18.50
N GLU A 513 27.47 11.59 -17.89
CA GLU A 513 28.64 12.47 -17.78
C GLU A 513 29.71 11.93 -16.81
N GLU A 514 29.31 11.34 -15.67
CA GLU A 514 30.24 10.67 -14.74
C GLU A 514 30.94 9.46 -15.41
N ILE A 515 30.26 8.84 -16.38
CA ILE A 515 30.76 7.70 -17.15
C ILE A 515 31.64 8.18 -18.31
N GLU A 516 31.31 9.29 -18.98
CA GLU A 516 32.20 9.89 -20.00
C GLU A 516 33.52 10.33 -19.36
N GLU A 517 33.50 10.94 -18.18
CA GLU A 517 34.70 11.27 -17.40
C GLU A 517 35.53 10.01 -17.09
N LEU A 518 34.88 8.96 -16.56
CA LEU A 518 35.53 7.67 -16.25
C LEU A 518 36.16 6.99 -17.48
N PHE A 519 35.54 7.13 -18.65
CA PHE A 519 35.99 6.50 -19.90
C PHE A 519 37.00 7.35 -20.69
N SER A 520 37.03 8.67 -20.45
CA SER A 520 37.91 9.63 -21.14
C SER A 520 39.19 9.95 -20.35
N GLY A 521 39.17 9.80 -19.04
CA GLY A 521 40.35 9.98 -18.19
C GLY A 521 41.40 8.89 -18.41
N ASP A 522 42.66 9.29 -18.63
CA ASP A 522 43.81 8.39 -18.43
C ASP A 522 43.76 7.87 -16.99
N SER A 523 43.64 6.56 -16.82
CA SER A 523 43.29 5.95 -15.54
C SER A 523 44.25 6.37 -14.42
N GLY A 524 43.71 7.05 -13.41
CA GLY A 524 44.43 7.39 -12.19
C GLY A 524 45.00 6.14 -11.50
N THR A 525 45.87 6.35 -10.51
CA THR A 525 46.70 5.28 -9.90
C THR A 525 45.91 4.18 -9.17
N GLU A 526 44.58 4.30 -9.06
CA GLU A 526 43.67 3.33 -8.46
C GLU A 526 42.62 2.86 -9.48
N ALA A 527 42.55 1.53 -9.69
CA ALA A 527 41.61 0.95 -10.64
C ALA A 527 40.15 1.05 -10.14
N PRO A 528 39.17 1.42 -11.01
CA PRO A 528 37.79 1.69 -10.62
C PRO A 528 37.15 0.65 -9.71
N THR A 529 36.30 1.08 -8.77
CA THR A 529 35.62 0.21 -7.80
C THR A 529 34.27 -0.31 -8.29
N CYS A 530 33.72 0.27 -9.36
CA CYS A 530 32.45 -0.05 -9.99
C CYS A 530 32.21 -1.57 -10.17
N ILE A 531 31.09 -2.05 -9.61
CA ILE A 531 30.57 -3.42 -9.73
C ILE A 531 29.31 -3.51 -10.60
N GLY A 532 28.57 -2.41 -10.74
CA GLY A 532 27.38 -2.33 -11.60
C GLY A 532 27.36 -1.03 -12.39
N MET A 533 27.00 -1.10 -13.66
CA MET A 533 26.93 0.07 -14.54
C MET A 533 25.71 -0.01 -15.45
N GLU A 534 25.06 1.12 -15.65
CA GLU A 534 24.04 1.33 -16.66
C GLU A 534 24.52 2.41 -17.63
N LEU A 535 24.37 2.16 -18.92
CA LEU A 535 24.80 3.03 -20.02
C LEU A 535 23.59 3.39 -20.88
N ASP A 536 23.43 4.67 -21.22
CA ASP A 536 22.66 5.04 -22.40
C ASP A 536 23.60 5.13 -23.62
N ALA A 537 23.28 4.40 -24.67
CA ALA A 537 24.05 4.36 -25.91
C ALA A 537 23.74 5.50 -26.90
N GLU A 538 22.74 6.34 -26.62
CA GLU A 538 22.44 7.55 -27.40
C GLU A 538 23.23 8.77 -26.90
N GLU A 539 23.46 8.87 -25.58
CA GLU A 539 24.19 10.01 -24.98
C GLU A 539 25.72 9.87 -25.10
N LEU A 540 26.26 8.65 -25.10
CA LEU A 540 27.70 8.40 -25.09
C LEU A 540 28.28 8.11 -26.49
N PRO A 541 29.32 8.85 -26.96
CA PRO A 541 29.99 8.56 -28.23
C PRO A 541 30.50 7.11 -28.30
N PRO A 542 30.15 6.34 -29.35
CA PRO A 542 30.43 4.90 -29.38
C PRO A 542 31.92 4.52 -29.27
N GLU A 543 32.83 5.40 -29.71
CA GLU A 543 34.27 5.22 -29.50
C GLU A 543 34.70 5.22 -28.03
N ILE A 544 34.01 5.98 -27.17
CA ILE A 544 34.33 6.17 -25.75
C ILE A 544 33.87 4.94 -24.96
N ILE A 545 32.63 4.49 -25.17
CA ILE A 545 32.10 3.20 -24.64
C ILE A 545 33.09 2.06 -24.96
N ARG A 546 33.55 2.01 -26.22
CA ARG A 546 34.50 0.99 -26.70
C ARG A 546 35.89 1.07 -26.07
N LYS A 547 36.33 2.23 -25.56
CA LYS A 547 37.62 2.36 -24.85
C LYS A 547 37.46 2.03 -23.36
N GLY A 548 36.43 2.58 -22.72
CA GLY A 548 36.26 2.55 -21.27
C GLY A 548 35.96 1.18 -20.67
N LEU A 549 35.02 0.43 -21.25
CA LEU A 549 34.54 -0.86 -20.71
C LEU A 549 35.66 -1.89 -20.49
N GLY A 550 36.72 -1.85 -21.31
CA GLY A 550 37.87 -2.74 -21.19
C GLY A 550 38.60 -2.66 -19.85
N ASN A 551 38.58 -1.48 -19.22
CA ASN A 551 39.33 -1.17 -18.00
C ASN A 551 38.59 -1.57 -16.71
N LEU A 552 37.28 -1.84 -16.77
CA LEU A 552 36.43 -2.08 -15.59
C LEU A 552 36.54 -3.52 -15.04
N ASN A 553 37.72 -3.88 -14.53
CA ASN A 553 38.08 -5.25 -14.13
C ASN A 553 37.31 -5.82 -12.91
N LYS A 554 36.46 -5.05 -12.24
CA LYS A 554 35.57 -5.47 -11.14
C LYS A 554 34.08 -5.58 -11.54
N LEU A 555 33.71 -5.09 -12.73
CA LEU A 555 32.32 -4.97 -13.17
C LEU A 555 31.63 -6.35 -13.23
N ARG A 556 30.45 -6.46 -12.63
CA ARG A 556 29.64 -7.69 -12.55
C ARG A 556 28.32 -7.56 -13.29
N TYR A 557 27.67 -6.40 -13.16
CA TYR A 557 26.45 -6.03 -13.87
C TYR A 557 26.80 -4.94 -14.90
N LEU A 558 26.38 -5.14 -16.15
CA LEU A 558 26.35 -4.10 -17.16
C LEU A 558 25.01 -4.16 -17.85
N ASN A 559 24.28 -3.06 -17.87
CA ASN A 559 23.13 -2.84 -18.73
C ASN A 559 23.44 -1.72 -19.73
N VAL A 560 23.06 -1.90 -20.99
CA VAL A 560 23.20 -0.88 -22.04
C VAL A 560 21.84 -0.67 -22.69
N ILE A 561 21.25 0.46 -22.34
CA ILE A 561 19.99 1.00 -22.86
C ILE A 561 20.31 1.70 -24.20
N GLY A 562 19.34 1.68 -25.10
CA GLY A 562 19.38 2.40 -26.37
C GLY A 562 17.99 2.41 -26.99
N GLY A 563 17.61 3.52 -27.62
CA GLY A 563 16.27 3.72 -28.15
C GLY A 563 16.00 3.00 -29.47
N PHE A 564 14.73 3.03 -29.86
CA PHE A 564 14.23 2.35 -31.05
C PHE A 564 14.68 3.05 -32.33
N GLY A 565 15.84 2.66 -32.85
CA GLY A 565 16.29 3.05 -34.19
C GLY A 565 17.76 3.46 -34.30
N VAL A 566 18.49 3.58 -33.20
CA VAL A 566 19.93 3.92 -33.23
C VAL A 566 20.75 2.72 -33.69
N CYS A 567 20.73 2.53 -35.00
CA CYS A 567 21.67 1.70 -35.74
C CYS A 567 23.07 2.34 -35.63
N LEU A 568 23.77 2.04 -34.52
CA LEU A 568 25.22 2.20 -34.40
C LEU A 568 25.92 1.76 -35.70
N PRO A 569 26.98 2.45 -36.15
CA PRO A 569 27.47 2.33 -37.52
C PRO A 569 27.74 0.87 -37.95
N SER A 570 27.48 0.57 -39.22
CA SER A 570 27.64 -0.77 -39.83
C SER A 570 29.03 -1.38 -39.63
N ASP A 571 30.02 -0.52 -39.40
CA ASP A 571 31.44 -0.81 -39.43
C ASP A 571 32.01 -1.11 -38.02
N TRP A 572 31.12 -1.36 -37.04
CA TRP A 572 31.49 -1.69 -35.66
C TRP A 572 32.25 -3.02 -35.57
N THR A 573 33.58 -2.91 -35.63
CA THR A 573 34.52 -4.04 -35.64
C THR A 573 35.38 -4.04 -34.39
N PHE A 574 35.51 -5.21 -33.76
CA PHE A 574 36.39 -5.42 -32.62
C PHE A 574 37.81 -5.77 -33.07
N ASP A 575 38.80 -4.99 -32.64
CA ASP A 575 40.21 -5.37 -32.71
C ASP A 575 40.47 -6.53 -31.73
N GLN A 576 40.66 -7.73 -32.26
CA GLN A 576 40.85 -8.96 -31.47
C GLN A 576 42.04 -8.93 -30.49
N THR A 577 42.93 -7.93 -30.58
CA THR A 577 44.03 -7.74 -29.61
C THR A 577 43.61 -7.04 -28.32
N LYS A 578 42.42 -6.41 -28.27
CA LYS A 578 41.99 -5.55 -27.16
C LYS A 578 40.81 -6.15 -26.39
N GLN A 579 40.84 -6.02 -25.06
CA GLN A 579 39.73 -6.42 -24.20
C GLN A 579 38.67 -5.31 -24.22
N TYR A 580 37.50 -5.60 -24.79
CA TYR A 580 36.36 -4.67 -24.85
C TYR A 580 35.28 -4.89 -23.81
N VAL A 581 35.11 -6.14 -23.38
CA VAL A 581 34.08 -6.56 -22.42
C VAL A 581 34.79 -7.16 -21.20
N PRO A 582 34.52 -6.67 -19.97
CA PRO A 582 35.27 -7.09 -18.80
C PRO A 582 34.97 -8.56 -18.41
N ASN A 583 36.04 -9.32 -18.19
CA ASN A 583 35.98 -10.76 -17.88
C ASN A 583 35.42 -11.11 -16.48
N SER A 584 35.08 -10.09 -15.68
CA SER A 584 34.44 -10.18 -14.37
C SER A 584 32.92 -10.27 -14.43
N LEU A 585 32.30 -9.94 -15.58
CA LEU A 585 30.84 -9.87 -15.73
C LEU A 585 30.12 -11.17 -15.38
N GLN A 586 28.94 -10.99 -14.78
CA GLN A 586 28.00 -12.01 -14.34
C GLN A 586 26.63 -11.78 -14.98
N PHE A 587 26.27 -10.52 -15.23
CA PHE A 587 25.15 -10.11 -16.07
C PHE A 587 25.64 -9.15 -17.16
N LEU A 588 25.12 -9.30 -18.39
CA LEU A 588 25.35 -8.39 -19.50
C LEU A 588 24.05 -8.20 -20.30
N GLY A 589 23.38 -7.07 -20.10
CA GLY A 589 22.31 -6.58 -20.96
C GLY A 589 22.88 -5.57 -21.98
N TRP A 590 22.54 -5.71 -23.26
CA TRP A 590 22.86 -4.72 -24.29
C TRP A 590 21.82 -4.73 -25.42
N ASN A 591 20.81 -3.88 -25.27
CA ASN A 591 19.77 -3.69 -26.29
C ASN A 591 20.37 -3.10 -27.57
N GLY A 592 20.02 -3.65 -28.74
CA GLY A 592 20.54 -3.17 -30.03
C GLY A 592 22.02 -3.46 -30.26
N TYR A 593 22.61 -4.47 -29.59
CA TYR A 593 24.05 -4.74 -29.65
C TYR A 593 24.59 -4.77 -31.10
N PRO A 594 25.63 -3.96 -31.43
CA PRO A 594 25.99 -3.65 -32.81
C PRO A 594 26.85 -4.70 -33.51
N GLY A 595 27.51 -5.58 -32.75
CA GLY A 595 28.48 -6.54 -33.27
C GLY A 595 27.83 -7.79 -33.87
N LEU A 596 28.43 -8.34 -34.93
CA LEU A 596 27.98 -9.59 -35.56
C LEU A 596 28.20 -10.84 -34.69
N SER A 597 29.03 -10.73 -33.64
CA SER A 597 29.32 -11.74 -32.62
C SER A 597 29.94 -11.10 -31.37
N LEU A 598 30.16 -11.87 -30.29
CA LEU A 598 30.92 -11.43 -29.11
C LEU A 598 32.45 -11.51 -29.35
N PRO A 599 33.24 -10.54 -28.84
CA PRO A 599 34.69 -10.48 -29.09
C PRO A 599 35.45 -11.66 -28.46
N GLN A 600 36.45 -12.18 -29.18
CA GLN A 600 37.22 -13.37 -28.73
C GLN A 600 37.86 -13.18 -27.35
N THR A 601 38.31 -11.98 -27.01
CA THR A 601 38.94 -11.63 -25.72
C THR A 601 38.01 -11.75 -24.50
N PHE A 602 36.69 -11.79 -24.73
CA PHE A 602 35.72 -12.05 -23.67
C PHE A 602 35.59 -13.56 -23.43
N ARG A 603 36.00 -14.02 -22.25
CA ARG A 603 36.01 -15.43 -21.85
C ARG A 603 34.68 -15.88 -21.25
N ALA A 604 33.87 -14.95 -20.73
CA ALA A 604 32.55 -15.18 -20.15
C ALA A 604 32.48 -16.27 -19.04
N ASN A 605 33.61 -16.65 -18.43
CA ASN A 605 33.69 -17.70 -17.39
C ASN A 605 32.82 -17.44 -16.15
N ASN A 606 32.47 -16.18 -15.89
CA ASN A 606 31.65 -15.75 -14.76
C ASN A 606 30.20 -15.44 -15.12
N LEU A 607 29.85 -15.44 -16.41
CA LEU A 607 28.57 -14.99 -16.93
C LEU A 607 27.42 -15.95 -16.55
N VAL A 608 26.34 -15.38 -16.03
CA VAL A 608 25.13 -16.07 -15.55
C VAL A 608 23.90 -15.62 -16.36
N GLY A 609 23.77 -14.32 -16.63
CA GLY A 609 22.79 -13.76 -17.56
C GLY A 609 23.45 -13.06 -18.75
N LEU A 610 22.86 -13.19 -19.92
CA LEU A 610 23.27 -12.51 -21.15
C LEU A 610 22.03 -12.15 -21.98
N GLU A 611 21.76 -10.86 -22.14
CA GLU A 611 20.58 -10.35 -22.82
C GLU A 611 21.03 -9.39 -23.93
N LEU A 612 20.89 -9.80 -25.20
CA LEU A 612 21.28 -9.01 -26.37
C LEU A 612 20.09 -8.86 -27.34
N PRO A 613 18.94 -8.31 -26.89
CA PRO A 613 17.75 -8.13 -27.71
C PRO A 613 18.00 -7.15 -28.85
N ARG A 614 17.29 -7.31 -29.96
CA ARG A 614 17.34 -6.47 -31.18
C ARG A 614 18.76 -6.33 -31.78
N SER A 615 19.62 -7.33 -31.56
CA SER A 615 21.05 -7.27 -31.89
C SER A 615 21.40 -7.75 -33.30
N ARG A 616 22.54 -7.28 -33.85
CA ARG A 616 23.04 -7.72 -35.16
C ARG A 616 23.80 -9.06 -35.13
N ILE A 617 23.69 -9.83 -34.04
CA ILE A 617 24.44 -11.08 -33.89
C ILE A 617 23.97 -12.10 -34.92
N VAL A 618 24.91 -12.64 -35.71
CA VAL A 618 24.66 -13.73 -36.67
C VAL A 618 25.11 -15.07 -36.09
N GLN A 619 26.16 -15.05 -35.26
CA GLN A 619 26.66 -16.17 -34.47
C GLN A 619 27.17 -15.64 -33.12
N LEU A 620 26.85 -16.31 -32.02
CA LEU A 620 27.18 -15.84 -30.67
C LEU A 620 28.69 -15.59 -30.46
N TRP A 621 29.55 -16.39 -31.11
CA TRP A 621 31.01 -16.27 -31.05
C TRP A 621 31.62 -16.33 -32.45
N GLU A 622 32.64 -15.49 -32.69
CA GLU A 622 33.30 -15.41 -33.99
C GLU A 622 33.92 -16.76 -34.40
N ARG A 623 33.84 -17.08 -35.70
CA ARG A 623 34.45 -18.27 -36.35
C ARG A 623 34.02 -19.63 -35.77
N GLY A 624 32.91 -19.69 -35.02
CA GLY A 624 32.41 -20.93 -34.42
C GLY A 624 33.20 -21.41 -33.20
N GLU A 625 33.85 -20.51 -32.46
CA GLU A 625 34.64 -20.87 -31.28
C GLU A 625 33.76 -21.40 -30.11
N ARG A 626 33.96 -22.67 -29.73
CA ARG A 626 33.18 -23.35 -28.67
C ARG A 626 33.69 -23.09 -27.25
N LYS A 627 33.32 -21.94 -26.67
CA LYS A 627 33.50 -21.60 -25.24
C LYS A 627 32.42 -22.25 -24.36
N VAL A 628 32.79 -23.07 -23.37
CA VAL A 628 31.81 -23.71 -22.46
C VAL A 628 31.50 -22.81 -21.26
N LEU A 629 30.38 -22.09 -21.35
CA LEU A 629 29.81 -21.18 -20.36
C LEU A 629 29.11 -21.95 -19.23
N LYS A 630 29.89 -22.52 -18.31
CA LYS A 630 29.39 -23.38 -17.21
C LYS A 630 28.46 -22.69 -16.20
N LYS A 631 28.37 -21.35 -16.21
CA LYS A 631 27.54 -20.58 -15.26
C LYS A 631 26.28 -19.97 -15.87
N LEU A 632 26.15 -19.95 -17.20
CA LEU A 632 25.03 -19.28 -17.85
C LEU A 632 23.71 -19.99 -17.53
N ARG A 633 22.78 -19.23 -16.94
CA ARG A 633 21.40 -19.60 -16.58
C ARG A 633 20.40 -18.91 -17.49
N PHE A 634 20.62 -17.65 -17.86
CA PHE A 634 19.70 -16.85 -18.66
C PHE A 634 20.38 -16.39 -19.96
N LEU A 635 19.68 -16.53 -21.09
CA LEU A 635 20.16 -16.12 -22.41
C LEU A 635 18.99 -15.57 -23.24
N ASP A 636 18.98 -14.26 -23.49
CA ASP A 636 18.10 -13.61 -24.45
C ASP A 636 18.93 -13.13 -25.66
N LEU A 637 18.51 -13.53 -26.86
CA LEU A 637 19.03 -13.04 -28.14
C LEU A 637 17.87 -12.65 -29.08
N SER A 638 16.76 -12.16 -28.52
CA SER A 638 15.53 -11.81 -29.24
C SER A 638 15.74 -10.75 -30.32
N ASP A 639 14.85 -10.70 -31.32
CA ASP A 639 14.87 -9.81 -32.48
C ASP A 639 16.24 -9.76 -33.23
N SER A 640 17.04 -10.83 -33.15
CA SER A 640 18.40 -10.83 -33.68
C SER A 640 18.56 -11.53 -35.03
N MET A 641 19.68 -11.26 -35.70
CA MET A 641 20.04 -11.85 -37.00
C MET A 641 20.65 -13.27 -36.88
N LEU A 642 20.40 -13.95 -35.75
CA LEU A 642 21.07 -15.19 -35.36
C LEU A 642 20.65 -16.35 -36.26
N ARG A 643 21.62 -16.99 -36.93
CA ARG A 643 21.33 -18.08 -37.89
C ARG A 643 21.41 -19.48 -37.28
N THR A 644 22.33 -19.68 -36.35
CA THR A 644 22.68 -20.99 -35.79
C THR A 644 23.13 -20.85 -34.34
N LEU A 645 22.64 -21.69 -33.44
CA LEU A 645 23.04 -21.70 -32.03
C LEU A 645 23.35 -23.12 -31.53
N ASP A 646 24.44 -23.25 -30.76
CA ASP A 646 24.89 -24.52 -30.15
C ASP A 646 24.85 -24.45 -28.63
N LEU A 647 23.80 -25.01 -28.03
CA LEU A 647 23.64 -25.03 -26.58
C LEU A 647 24.58 -26.02 -25.88
N GLY A 648 25.41 -26.80 -26.61
CA GLY A 648 26.50 -27.59 -26.01
C GLY A 648 27.55 -26.74 -25.27
N MET A 649 27.47 -25.43 -25.47
CA MET A 649 28.28 -24.42 -24.79
C MET A 649 27.67 -23.99 -23.44
N THR A 650 26.38 -24.22 -23.17
CA THR A 650 25.62 -23.67 -22.03
C THR A 650 24.91 -24.77 -21.20
N PRO A 651 25.66 -25.65 -20.50
CA PRO A 651 25.11 -26.85 -19.86
C PRO A 651 24.17 -26.59 -18.67
N ASN A 652 24.13 -25.36 -18.14
CA ASN A 652 23.34 -24.99 -16.96
C ASN A 652 22.20 -23.99 -17.27
N LEU A 653 21.84 -23.83 -18.55
CA LEU A 653 20.83 -22.88 -18.98
C LEU A 653 19.43 -23.23 -18.42
N GLU A 654 18.75 -22.21 -17.89
CA GLU A 654 17.44 -22.24 -17.24
C GLU A 654 16.39 -21.42 -18.03
N SER A 655 16.80 -20.33 -18.69
CA SER A 655 15.98 -19.51 -19.59
C SER A 655 16.69 -19.28 -20.92
N LEU A 656 15.95 -19.39 -22.03
CA LEU A 656 16.41 -19.08 -23.39
C LEU A 656 15.32 -18.35 -24.17
N ASP A 657 15.55 -17.10 -24.54
CA ASP A 657 14.69 -16.33 -25.45
C ASP A 657 15.38 -16.11 -26.80
N LEU A 658 14.71 -16.54 -27.87
CA LEU A 658 15.07 -16.34 -29.28
C LEU A 658 13.85 -15.86 -30.08
N SER A 659 12.96 -15.08 -29.46
CA SER A 659 11.87 -14.39 -30.17
C SER A 659 12.41 -13.48 -31.28
N GLY A 660 11.58 -13.14 -32.27
CA GLY A 660 11.94 -12.28 -33.40
C GLY A 660 13.07 -12.76 -34.33
N CYS A 661 13.72 -13.89 -34.07
CA CYS A 661 14.93 -14.35 -34.78
C CYS A 661 14.60 -14.94 -36.17
N ASP A 662 14.19 -14.08 -37.09
CA ASP A 662 13.70 -14.44 -38.42
C ASP A 662 14.71 -15.24 -39.27
N ASP A 663 16.01 -14.99 -39.08
CA ASP A 663 17.10 -15.64 -39.82
C ASP A 663 17.57 -16.98 -39.20
N LEU A 664 17.01 -17.40 -38.06
CA LEU A 664 17.38 -18.63 -37.34
C LEU A 664 16.92 -19.87 -38.11
N THR A 665 17.85 -20.75 -38.48
CA THR A 665 17.56 -21.97 -39.26
C THR A 665 17.72 -23.26 -38.46
N GLU A 666 18.77 -23.36 -37.64
CA GLU A 666 19.12 -24.57 -36.87
C GLU A 666 19.45 -24.25 -35.40
N LEU A 667 18.92 -25.07 -34.48
CA LEU A 667 19.24 -25.04 -33.06
C LEU A 667 19.75 -26.42 -32.61
N HIS A 668 21.00 -26.49 -32.13
CA HIS A 668 21.60 -27.71 -31.59
C HIS A 668 21.43 -27.77 -30.07
N VAL A 669 20.72 -28.79 -29.57
CA VAL A 669 20.44 -28.97 -28.14
C VAL A 669 20.93 -30.33 -27.66
N PRO A 670 22.18 -30.46 -27.20
CA PRO A 670 22.71 -31.73 -26.70
C PRO A 670 22.12 -32.10 -25.33
N ALA A 671 22.15 -33.40 -25.02
CA ALA A 671 21.41 -34.01 -23.92
C ALA A 671 21.71 -33.50 -22.50
N GLY A 672 22.82 -32.77 -22.28
CA GLY A 672 23.15 -32.21 -20.96
C GLY A 672 22.26 -31.04 -20.54
N CYS A 673 21.99 -30.11 -21.47
CA CYS A 673 21.28 -28.86 -21.18
C CYS A 673 19.78 -29.07 -20.96
N GLN A 674 19.25 -30.18 -21.49
CA GLN A 674 17.84 -30.58 -21.45
C GLN A 674 17.30 -30.84 -20.04
N GLN A 675 18.15 -30.87 -19.00
CA GLN A 675 17.77 -31.13 -17.62
C GLN A 675 17.50 -29.88 -16.78
N ARG A 676 17.80 -28.69 -17.29
CA ARG A 676 17.72 -27.41 -16.54
C ARG A 676 16.87 -26.33 -17.20
N LEU A 677 16.66 -26.40 -18.51
CA LEU A 677 15.89 -25.38 -19.24
C LEU A 677 14.41 -25.37 -18.80
N VAL A 678 13.99 -24.31 -18.12
CA VAL A 678 12.63 -24.07 -17.61
C VAL A 678 11.82 -23.21 -18.58
N HIS A 679 12.46 -22.25 -19.23
CA HIS A 679 11.87 -21.37 -20.25
C HIS A 679 12.60 -21.56 -21.57
N LEU A 680 11.84 -21.78 -22.64
CA LEU A 680 12.31 -21.62 -24.01
C LEU A 680 11.30 -20.76 -24.76
N ASP A 681 11.81 -19.83 -25.54
CA ASP A 681 11.05 -18.96 -26.42
C ASP A 681 11.72 -18.92 -27.82
N LEU A 682 10.92 -18.98 -28.88
CA LEU A 682 11.32 -19.08 -30.30
C LEU A 682 10.42 -18.20 -31.20
N VAL A 683 9.83 -17.17 -30.61
CA VAL A 683 8.56 -16.56 -31.03
C VAL A 683 8.74 -15.58 -32.16
N GLY A 684 8.38 -15.99 -33.37
CA GLY A 684 8.47 -15.16 -34.58
C GLY A 684 9.30 -15.80 -35.69
N CYS A 685 10.33 -16.60 -35.35
CA CYS A 685 11.34 -17.15 -36.25
C CYS A 685 10.77 -17.76 -37.56
N SER A 686 10.72 -17.00 -38.65
CA SER A 686 10.08 -17.47 -39.89
C SER A 686 10.87 -18.52 -40.68
N ARG A 687 12.20 -18.57 -40.53
CA ARG A 687 13.10 -19.48 -41.27
C ARG A 687 13.55 -20.71 -40.48
N PHE A 688 12.99 -20.93 -39.29
CA PHE A 688 13.39 -22.05 -38.43
C PHE A 688 12.94 -23.39 -39.01
N THR A 689 13.89 -24.28 -39.31
CA THR A 689 13.62 -25.52 -40.06
C THR A 689 13.98 -26.80 -39.31
N SER A 690 14.90 -26.79 -38.34
CA SER A 690 15.18 -28.00 -37.56
C SER A 690 15.75 -27.81 -36.16
N PHE A 691 15.32 -28.71 -35.26
CA PHE A 691 16.02 -29.06 -34.02
C PHE A 691 16.92 -30.28 -34.27
N LEU A 692 18.22 -30.16 -34.00
CA LEU A 692 19.17 -31.26 -34.20
C LEU A 692 19.57 -31.92 -32.87
N PHE A 693 18.79 -32.94 -32.48
CA PHE A 693 19.06 -33.79 -31.32
C PHE A 693 20.12 -34.86 -31.63
N ILE A 694 21.30 -34.75 -31.02
CA ILE A 694 22.37 -35.76 -31.13
C ILE A 694 21.98 -37.03 -30.34
N LYS A 695 21.43 -38.03 -31.03
CA LYS A 695 21.05 -39.32 -30.43
C LYS A 695 22.27 -40.12 -29.96
N ARG A 696 22.41 -40.28 -28.64
CA ARG A 696 22.85 -41.53 -28.01
C ARG A 696 21.75 -41.99 -27.05
N LEU A 697 20.86 -42.85 -27.56
CA LEU A 697 19.67 -43.33 -26.86
C LEU A 697 19.92 -44.68 -26.19
N GLU A 698 20.14 -44.68 -24.88
CA GLU A 698 19.90 -45.85 -24.02
C GLU A 698 19.16 -45.40 -22.74
N SER A 699 17.93 -45.87 -22.55
CA SER A 699 17.08 -45.72 -21.33
C SER A 699 16.61 -44.30 -20.87
N LEU A 700 15.60 -43.71 -21.54
CA LEU A 700 14.89 -42.48 -21.10
C LEU A 700 13.35 -42.70 -20.96
N GLU A 701 12.68 -42.04 -20.01
CA GLU A 701 11.33 -42.36 -19.47
C GLU A 701 10.34 -41.14 -19.40
N LEU A 702 10.11 -40.50 -20.55
CA LEU A 702 9.17 -39.48 -21.04
C LEU A 702 8.68 -38.18 -20.27
N PHE A 703 8.82 -36.96 -20.81
CA PHE A 703 9.21 -35.70 -20.08
C PHE A 703 8.19 -34.91 -19.24
N SER A 704 8.72 -34.29 -18.17
CA SER A 704 8.19 -33.14 -17.43
C SER A 704 8.86 -31.80 -17.82
N PHE A 705 8.10 -30.85 -18.40
CA PHE A 705 8.48 -29.43 -18.56
C PHE A 705 7.46 -28.50 -17.88
N PRO A 706 7.84 -27.35 -17.27
CA PRO A 706 6.92 -26.58 -16.40
C PRO A 706 5.98 -25.57 -17.09
N LYS A 707 6.37 -25.03 -18.25
CA LYS A 707 5.77 -23.84 -18.91
C LYS A 707 5.81 -24.02 -20.44
N LEU A 708 4.70 -23.73 -21.13
CA LEU A 708 4.61 -23.80 -22.61
C LEU A 708 3.67 -22.69 -23.15
N SER A 709 4.11 -22.03 -24.23
CA SER A 709 3.38 -20.98 -24.96
C SER A 709 2.97 -21.48 -26.35
N VAL A 710 1.77 -21.16 -26.82
CA VAL A 710 1.31 -21.49 -28.18
C VAL A 710 0.51 -20.34 -28.79
N HIS A 711 0.92 -19.85 -29.95
CA HIS A 711 0.15 -18.91 -30.78
C HIS A 711 -0.21 -19.54 -32.14
N VAL A 712 -1.04 -18.86 -32.94
CA VAL A 712 -1.28 -19.17 -34.35
C VAL A 712 -1.33 -17.87 -35.17
N GLU A 713 -0.52 -17.80 -36.24
CA GLU A 713 -0.57 -16.77 -37.28
C GLU A 713 -1.36 -17.28 -38.51
N CYS A 714 -1.98 -16.37 -39.26
CA CYS A 714 -2.65 -16.69 -40.53
C CYS A 714 -1.95 -15.95 -41.68
N LEU A 715 -1.40 -16.69 -42.65
CA LEU A 715 -0.74 -16.13 -43.83
C LEU A 715 -1.74 -16.07 -44.99
N GLU A 716 -2.09 -14.85 -45.44
CA GLU A 716 -3.08 -14.68 -46.52
C GLU A 716 -2.53 -14.98 -47.93
N GLU A 717 -1.20 -15.09 -48.11
CA GLU A 717 -0.57 -15.26 -49.43
C GLU A 717 0.34 -16.50 -49.51
N LEU A 718 -0.18 -17.61 -50.05
CA LEU A 718 0.46 -18.54 -51.01
C LEU A 718 -0.56 -19.68 -51.39
N PRO A 719 -0.27 -20.64 -52.31
CA PRO A 719 -1.29 -21.11 -53.25
C PRO A 719 -2.28 -22.13 -52.67
N ARG A 720 -3.54 -22.00 -53.11
CA ARG A 720 -4.63 -22.94 -52.82
C ARG A 720 -4.34 -24.32 -53.42
N ASP A 721 -4.54 -25.39 -52.65
CA ASP A 721 -4.45 -26.75 -53.21
C ASP A 721 -5.61 -27.00 -54.20
N SER A 722 -5.23 -27.49 -55.36
CA SER A 722 -6.04 -27.77 -56.55
C SER A 722 -7.27 -28.69 -56.37
N ARG A 723 -7.51 -29.22 -55.17
CA ARG A 723 -8.58 -30.21 -54.90
C ARG A 723 -9.50 -29.88 -53.72
N ASN A 724 -9.09 -29.04 -52.78
CA ASN A 724 -9.91 -28.62 -51.63
C ASN A 724 -9.70 -27.13 -51.37
N ASN A 725 -10.77 -26.35 -51.51
CA ASN A 725 -10.73 -24.89 -51.49
C ASN A 725 -10.76 -24.32 -50.05
N LEU A 726 -9.77 -24.72 -49.24
CA LEU A 726 -9.59 -24.33 -47.84
C LEU A 726 -8.23 -23.63 -47.63
N PRO A 727 -8.11 -22.68 -46.69
CA PRO A 727 -6.83 -22.08 -46.34
C PRO A 727 -5.91 -23.08 -45.64
N MET A 728 -4.60 -23.00 -45.90
CA MET A 728 -3.59 -23.79 -45.20
C MET A 728 -3.15 -23.06 -43.93
N LEU A 729 -3.55 -23.56 -42.76
CA LEU A 729 -3.06 -23.07 -41.48
C LEU A 729 -1.73 -23.72 -41.12
N GLN A 730 -0.74 -22.90 -40.76
CA GLN A 730 0.57 -23.33 -40.28
C GLN A 730 0.69 -23.03 -38.78
N PHE A 731 0.94 -24.04 -37.97
CA PHE A 731 1.10 -23.90 -36.52
C PHE A 731 2.49 -23.36 -36.21
N LYS A 732 2.59 -22.08 -35.82
CA LYS A 732 3.83 -21.36 -35.56
C LYS A 732 3.79 -20.76 -34.16
N PHE A 733 4.70 -21.22 -33.30
CA PHE A 733 4.64 -21.06 -31.85
C PHE A 733 5.19 -19.71 -31.38
N ASN A 734 4.33 -18.69 -31.35
CA ASN A 734 4.61 -17.35 -30.79
C ASN A 734 4.17 -17.24 -29.28
N TYR A 735 4.39 -16.10 -28.59
CA TYR A 735 4.14 -15.83 -27.15
C TYR A 735 3.81 -14.33 -26.85
N PHE A 736 3.02 -14.04 -25.80
CA PHE A 736 2.99 -12.76 -25.05
C PHE A 736 2.65 -12.96 -23.54
N LYS A 737 3.23 -12.11 -22.66
CA LYS A 737 3.05 -12.08 -21.18
C LYS A 737 1.60 -11.66 -20.80
N GLU A 738 0.98 -12.13 -19.73
CA GLU A 738 1.22 -11.83 -18.29
C GLU A 738 0.99 -13.03 -17.34
N GLU A 739 1.11 -12.76 -16.04
CA GLU A 739 1.07 -13.56 -14.78
C GLU A 739 0.01 -14.67 -14.73
N GLU A 740 0.11 -15.70 -13.89
CA GLU A 740 0.53 -15.69 -12.47
C GLU A 740 0.91 -17.13 -12.05
N GLU A 741 1.09 -17.44 -10.77
CA GLU A 741 1.45 -18.79 -10.25
C GLU A 741 0.85 -19.00 -8.82
N PRO A 742 1.24 -19.95 -7.90
CA PRO A 742 2.02 -21.20 -8.02
C PRO A 742 1.50 -22.44 -7.23
N SER A 743 2.27 -23.54 -7.38
CA SER A 743 2.67 -24.57 -6.38
C SER A 743 1.73 -25.78 -6.16
N SER A 744 2.20 -27.03 -5.92
CA SER A 744 3.56 -27.52 -5.62
C SER A 744 3.89 -28.93 -6.21
N THR A 745 4.84 -29.67 -5.63
CA THR A 745 5.89 -30.52 -6.27
C THR A 745 5.86 -32.01 -5.88
N GLY A 746 6.64 -32.93 -6.50
CA GLY A 746 7.53 -32.83 -7.68
C GLY A 746 8.36 -34.10 -7.94
N SER A 747 9.29 -34.03 -8.92
CA SER A 747 10.22 -35.07 -9.42
C SER A 747 9.62 -36.21 -10.26
N GLY A 748 10.20 -36.44 -11.46
CA GLY A 748 9.98 -37.64 -12.28
C GLY A 748 9.54 -37.39 -13.73
N PHE A 749 10.28 -38.02 -14.65
CA PHE A 749 9.97 -38.34 -16.07
C PHE A 749 10.57 -37.43 -17.20
N LYS A 750 10.87 -38.03 -18.37
CA LYS A 750 12.16 -37.94 -19.13
C LYS A 750 12.13 -38.19 -20.69
N CYS A 751 11.70 -37.22 -21.55
CA CYS A 751 11.61 -37.10 -23.07
C CYS A 751 10.21 -37.07 -23.79
N VAL A 752 9.88 -36.22 -24.77
CA VAL A 752 9.94 -36.42 -26.26
C VAL A 752 9.09 -35.28 -26.90
N TYR A 753 9.39 -34.94 -28.16
CA TYR A 753 8.57 -34.13 -29.09
C TYR A 753 7.06 -34.48 -29.12
N LEU A 754 6.24 -33.59 -29.70
CA LEU A 754 5.36 -34.06 -30.78
C LEU A 754 5.51 -33.22 -32.06
N ASP A 755 5.66 -33.91 -33.19
CA ASP A 755 5.54 -33.36 -34.55
C ASP A 755 4.07 -33.45 -34.97
N LEU A 756 3.45 -32.32 -35.30
CA LEU A 756 2.15 -32.25 -35.98
C LEU A 756 2.31 -31.58 -37.34
N LYS A 757 2.18 -32.38 -38.39
CA LYS A 757 1.99 -31.92 -39.77
C LYS A 757 0.72 -31.05 -39.90
N PRO A 758 0.56 -30.26 -40.99
CA PRO A 758 -0.58 -29.35 -41.16
C PRO A 758 -1.95 -30.01 -41.00
N CYS A 759 -2.53 -29.88 -39.81
CA CYS A 759 -3.85 -30.39 -39.46
C CYS A 759 -4.94 -29.43 -39.96
N THR A 760 -5.39 -29.63 -41.20
CA THR A 760 -6.54 -28.91 -41.80
C THR A 760 -7.88 -29.21 -41.12
N LYS A 761 -7.89 -30.19 -40.19
CA LYS A 761 -8.86 -30.38 -39.11
C LYS A 761 -8.07 -30.79 -37.88
N LEU A 762 -8.34 -30.19 -36.72
CA LEU A 762 -7.60 -30.47 -35.48
C LEU A 762 -8.50 -31.16 -34.45
N GLU A 763 -8.93 -32.38 -34.79
CA GLU A 763 -9.90 -33.18 -34.03
C GLU A 763 -9.34 -33.75 -32.71
N SER A 764 -8.03 -33.63 -32.43
CA SER A 764 -7.45 -33.91 -31.10
C SER A 764 -6.10 -33.21 -30.85
N VAL A 765 -5.94 -32.54 -29.70
CA VAL A 765 -4.62 -32.08 -29.18
C VAL A 765 -4.06 -33.05 -28.12
N SER A 766 -4.89 -33.95 -27.57
CA SER A 766 -4.51 -34.96 -26.57
C SER A 766 -3.26 -35.73 -26.96
N GLY A 767 -3.14 -36.17 -28.21
CA GLY A 767 -1.96 -36.87 -28.72
C GLY A 767 -0.62 -36.16 -28.47
N SER A 768 -0.61 -34.82 -28.38
CA SER A 768 0.59 -34.00 -28.17
C SER A 768 0.88 -33.66 -26.71
N ILE A 769 -0.17 -33.39 -25.91
CA ILE A 769 -0.01 -32.75 -24.59
C ILE A 769 -0.31 -33.72 -23.43
N CYS A 770 -0.89 -34.90 -23.67
CA CYS A 770 -1.17 -35.89 -22.61
C CYS A 770 0.07 -36.39 -21.82
N GLY A 771 1.29 -36.17 -22.32
CA GLY A 771 2.53 -36.44 -21.59
C GLY A 771 2.84 -35.42 -20.48
N LEU A 772 2.38 -34.17 -20.60
CA LEU A 772 2.80 -33.04 -19.75
C LEU A 772 1.97 -32.95 -18.45
N GLN A 773 1.90 -34.05 -17.69
CA GLN A 773 1.05 -34.21 -16.51
C GLN A 773 1.37 -33.25 -15.34
N HIS A 774 2.50 -32.54 -15.41
CA HIS A 774 2.95 -31.54 -14.43
C HIS A 774 2.88 -30.08 -14.92
N LEU A 775 2.35 -29.82 -16.12
CA LEU A 775 2.19 -28.47 -16.66
C LEU A 775 1.30 -27.61 -15.75
N ARG A 776 1.78 -26.42 -15.34
CA ARG A 776 1.05 -25.49 -14.47
C ARG A 776 0.47 -24.28 -15.19
N ARG A 777 1.22 -23.74 -16.16
CA ARG A 777 0.90 -22.54 -16.93
C ARG A 777 0.74 -22.93 -18.40
N LEU A 778 -0.44 -22.74 -18.96
CA LEU A 778 -0.74 -22.94 -20.39
C LEU A 778 -1.36 -21.66 -20.96
N ARG A 779 -0.83 -21.18 -22.08
CA ARG A 779 -1.30 -19.94 -22.71
C ARG A 779 -1.44 -20.13 -24.22
N PHE A 780 -2.61 -19.74 -24.72
CA PHE A 780 -3.01 -19.76 -26.12
C PHE A 780 -3.29 -18.35 -26.62
N TYR A 781 -2.89 -18.03 -27.85
CA TYR A 781 -3.12 -16.70 -28.45
C TYR A 781 -3.41 -16.81 -29.96
N GLY A 782 -4.09 -15.80 -30.50
CA GLY A 782 -4.26 -15.63 -31.95
C GLY A 782 -5.31 -16.58 -32.53
N CYS A 783 -5.26 -16.79 -33.85
CA CYS A 783 -6.42 -17.19 -34.66
C CYS A 783 -6.85 -18.67 -34.55
N ILE A 784 -6.94 -19.21 -33.34
CA ILE A 784 -7.43 -20.56 -33.03
C ILE A 784 -8.96 -20.61 -33.21
N PRO A 785 -9.50 -21.59 -33.97
CA PRO A 785 -10.94 -21.72 -34.20
C PRO A 785 -11.70 -22.38 -33.04
N GLU A 786 -11.11 -23.39 -32.39
CA GLU A 786 -11.73 -24.18 -31.32
C GLU A 786 -10.69 -24.55 -30.26
N VAL A 787 -11.09 -24.58 -28.98
CA VAL A 787 -10.25 -25.06 -27.86
C VAL A 787 -10.33 -26.59 -27.77
N PRO A 788 -9.25 -27.31 -27.44
CA PRO A 788 -9.29 -28.78 -27.40
C PRO A 788 -10.23 -29.34 -26.34
N ASN A 789 -10.99 -30.36 -26.71
CA ASN A 789 -11.97 -31.01 -25.84
C ASN A 789 -11.34 -31.93 -24.76
N ASP A 790 -10.04 -32.22 -24.82
CA ASP A 790 -9.35 -33.19 -23.96
C ASP A 790 -8.44 -32.53 -22.88
N LEU A 791 -8.75 -31.30 -22.45
CA LEU A 791 -7.90 -30.54 -21.52
C LEU A 791 -7.87 -31.12 -20.09
N ASP A 792 -8.84 -31.96 -19.71
CA ASP A 792 -8.97 -32.57 -18.38
C ASP A 792 -7.78 -33.47 -17.99
N VAL A 793 -7.00 -33.93 -18.97
CA VAL A 793 -5.77 -34.71 -18.77
C VAL A 793 -4.69 -33.88 -18.05
N LEU A 794 -4.72 -32.54 -18.15
CA LEU A 794 -3.77 -31.61 -17.53
C LEU A 794 -4.06 -31.36 -16.04
N LYS A 795 -4.05 -32.43 -15.25
CA LYS A 795 -4.47 -32.45 -13.83
C LYS A 795 -3.65 -31.56 -12.88
N CYS A 796 -2.49 -31.07 -13.31
CA CYS A 796 -1.67 -30.09 -12.57
C CYS A 796 -1.84 -28.64 -13.04
N LEU A 797 -2.72 -28.36 -14.02
CA LEU A 797 -2.85 -27.01 -14.56
C LEU A 797 -3.41 -26.05 -13.51
N GLU A 798 -2.62 -25.04 -13.18
CA GLU A 798 -2.95 -24.02 -12.21
C GLU A 798 -3.50 -22.77 -12.91
N LYS A 799 -2.98 -22.38 -14.08
CA LYS A 799 -3.38 -21.14 -14.76
C LYS A 799 -3.46 -21.30 -16.29
N LEU A 800 -4.61 -20.88 -16.84
CA LEU A 800 -4.97 -20.94 -18.25
C LEU A 800 -5.27 -19.52 -18.75
N THR A 801 -4.63 -19.10 -19.84
CA THR A 801 -4.96 -17.84 -20.52
C THR A 801 -5.25 -18.11 -22.00
N LEU A 802 -6.39 -17.61 -22.49
CA LEU A 802 -6.69 -17.52 -23.92
C LEU A 802 -6.71 -16.03 -24.29
N SER A 803 -6.08 -15.65 -25.40
CA SER A 803 -6.06 -14.25 -25.85
C SER A 803 -6.30 -14.14 -27.35
N SER A 804 -7.13 -13.19 -27.80
CA SER A 804 -7.24 -12.82 -29.22
C SER A 804 -7.68 -13.99 -30.14
N THR A 805 -8.51 -14.90 -29.61
CA THR A 805 -8.93 -16.16 -30.26
C THR A 805 -10.31 -16.09 -30.92
N HIS A 806 -10.51 -16.80 -32.04
CA HIS A 806 -11.80 -16.88 -32.75
C HIS A 806 -12.80 -17.92 -32.20
N ILE A 807 -12.52 -18.49 -31.03
CA ILE A 807 -13.36 -19.50 -30.38
C ILE A 807 -14.77 -18.95 -30.07
N LYS A 808 -15.79 -19.78 -30.27
CA LYS A 808 -17.20 -19.40 -30.02
C LYS A 808 -17.71 -19.79 -28.64
N CYS A 809 -17.17 -20.89 -28.10
CA CYS A 809 -17.47 -21.45 -26.80
C CYS A 809 -16.18 -22.01 -26.18
N LEU A 810 -16.23 -22.30 -24.89
CA LEU A 810 -15.15 -22.94 -24.11
C LEU A 810 -15.62 -24.35 -23.69
N PRO A 811 -14.83 -25.42 -23.89
CA PRO A 811 -15.31 -26.79 -23.72
C PRO A 811 -15.41 -27.23 -22.26
N ASP A 812 -16.36 -28.13 -21.96
CA ASP A 812 -16.64 -28.64 -20.60
C ASP A 812 -15.43 -29.29 -19.91
N SER A 813 -14.44 -29.79 -20.65
CA SER A 813 -13.21 -30.35 -20.06
C SER A 813 -12.38 -29.31 -19.29
N VAL A 814 -12.54 -28.01 -19.58
CA VAL A 814 -11.95 -26.95 -18.74
C VAL A 814 -12.53 -27.00 -17.33
N CYS A 815 -13.82 -27.30 -17.16
CA CYS A 815 -14.48 -27.39 -15.85
C CYS A 815 -13.97 -28.56 -14.98
N MET A 816 -13.24 -29.51 -15.56
CA MET A 816 -12.64 -30.66 -14.86
C MET A 816 -11.27 -30.32 -14.23
N LEU A 817 -10.70 -29.15 -14.51
CA LEU A 817 -9.37 -28.73 -14.06
C LEU A 817 -9.36 -28.30 -12.57
N LYS A 818 -9.48 -29.27 -11.66
CA LYS A 818 -9.63 -29.03 -10.21
C LYS A 818 -8.51 -28.20 -9.53
N ARG A 819 -7.35 -28.04 -10.15
CA ARG A 819 -6.23 -27.22 -9.66
C ARG A 819 -6.17 -25.80 -10.24
N LEU A 820 -7.07 -25.45 -11.17
CA LEU A 820 -7.06 -24.15 -11.82
C LEU A 820 -7.40 -23.03 -10.83
N LYS A 821 -6.44 -22.13 -10.61
CA LYS A 821 -6.51 -20.93 -9.76
C LYS A 821 -6.81 -19.65 -10.54
N SER A 822 -6.38 -19.56 -11.81
CA SER A 822 -6.67 -18.39 -12.66
C SER A 822 -7.09 -18.83 -14.06
N LEU A 823 -8.23 -18.30 -14.51
CA LEU A 823 -8.73 -18.39 -15.87
C LEU A 823 -8.88 -16.97 -16.43
N ARG A 824 -8.19 -16.68 -17.52
CA ARG A 824 -8.23 -15.36 -18.17
C ARG A 824 -8.52 -15.48 -19.66
N LEU A 825 -9.53 -14.77 -20.12
CA LEU A 825 -9.94 -14.64 -21.52
C LEU A 825 -9.84 -13.16 -21.89
N ARG A 826 -8.94 -12.81 -22.82
CA ARG A 826 -8.66 -11.43 -23.25
C ARG A 826 -8.90 -11.29 -24.76
N ASP A 827 -9.64 -10.28 -25.20
CA ASP A 827 -9.89 -10.00 -26.63
C ASP A 827 -10.49 -11.18 -27.43
N CYS A 828 -11.21 -12.08 -26.75
CA CYS A 828 -11.93 -13.20 -27.36
C CYS A 828 -13.27 -12.71 -27.95
N MET A 829 -13.21 -11.87 -28.99
CA MET A 829 -14.36 -11.14 -29.55
C MET A 829 -15.44 -12.01 -30.22
N HIS A 830 -15.22 -13.32 -30.36
CA HIS A 830 -16.20 -14.27 -30.90
C HIS A 830 -16.78 -15.22 -29.84
N LEU A 831 -16.30 -15.17 -28.59
CA LEU A 831 -16.77 -16.03 -27.52
C LEU A 831 -18.16 -15.55 -27.06
N GLU A 832 -19.20 -16.33 -27.34
CA GLU A 832 -20.60 -15.97 -27.04
C GLU A 832 -21.09 -16.60 -25.72
N GLU A 833 -20.55 -17.77 -25.35
CA GLU A 833 -21.03 -18.61 -24.25
C GLU A 833 -19.88 -19.28 -23.47
N LEU A 834 -20.11 -19.52 -22.18
CA LEU A 834 -19.23 -20.28 -21.28
C LEU A 834 -19.94 -21.59 -20.85
N PRO A 835 -19.20 -22.67 -20.55
CA PRO A 835 -19.78 -23.97 -20.22
C PRO A 835 -20.61 -23.89 -18.93
N GLU A 836 -21.78 -24.51 -18.94
CA GLU A 836 -22.73 -24.45 -17.81
C GLU A 836 -22.14 -25.01 -16.51
N ASN A 837 -21.12 -25.87 -16.58
CA ASN A 837 -20.47 -26.54 -15.46
C ASN A 837 -19.29 -25.76 -14.83
N LEU A 838 -19.09 -24.48 -15.17
CA LEU A 838 -17.95 -23.66 -14.70
C LEU A 838 -17.75 -23.67 -13.17
N GLY A 839 -18.84 -23.78 -12.40
CA GLY A 839 -18.82 -23.92 -10.94
C GLY A 839 -18.06 -25.12 -10.37
N CYS A 840 -17.68 -26.11 -11.19
CA CYS A 840 -16.88 -27.27 -10.75
C CYS A 840 -15.39 -26.96 -10.46
N LEU A 841 -14.93 -25.73 -10.73
CA LEU A 841 -13.54 -25.31 -10.51
C LEU A 841 -13.24 -24.98 -9.04
N GLU A 842 -13.14 -26.02 -8.21
CA GLU A 842 -12.91 -25.98 -6.74
C GLU A 842 -11.77 -25.07 -6.25
N SER A 843 -10.76 -24.82 -7.09
CA SER A 843 -9.56 -24.03 -6.76
C SER A 843 -9.54 -22.60 -7.34
N LEU A 844 -10.57 -22.15 -8.07
CA LEU A 844 -10.48 -20.89 -8.83
C LEU A 844 -10.49 -19.67 -7.91
N GLU A 845 -9.41 -18.91 -7.93
CA GLU A 845 -9.19 -17.68 -7.15
C GLU A 845 -9.43 -16.42 -8.00
N LYS A 846 -9.16 -16.49 -9.31
CA LYS A 846 -9.30 -15.35 -10.26
C LYS A 846 -9.99 -15.78 -11.56
N LEU A 847 -11.00 -15.03 -11.96
CA LEU A 847 -11.68 -15.14 -13.26
C LEU A 847 -11.69 -13.77 -13.94
N SER A 848 -11.16 -13.71 -15.15
CA SER A 848 -10.98 -12.45 -15.89
C SER A 848 -11.49 -12.60 -17.31
N LEU A 849 -12.54 -11.85 -17.65
CA LEU A 849 -13.11 -11.73 -19.00
C LEU A 849 -12.91 -10.27 -19.43
N LEU A 850 -12.06 -10.06 -20.44
CA LEU A 850 -11.76 -8.75 -21.02
C LEU A 850 -12.11 -8.79 -22.51
N SER A 851 -12.89 -7.82 -23.00
CA SER A 851 -13.20 -7.65 -24.42
C SER A 851 -13.82 -8.92 -25.06
N THR A 852 -14.89 -9.45 -24.46
CA THR A 852 -15.57 -10.66 -24.93
C THR A 852 -17.03 -10.38 -25.33
N SER A 853 -17.56 -11.22 -26.22
CA SER A 853 -18.94 -11.12 -26.74
C SER A 853 -19.94 -11.98 -25.95
N ILE A 854 -19.60 -12.33 -24.71
CA ILE A 854 -20.40 -13.23 -23.87
C ILE A 854 -21.74 -12.56 -23.53
N ARG A 855 -22.84 -13.26 -23.83
CA ARG A 855 -24.20 -12.74 -23.65
C ARG A 855 -24.72 -12.89 -22.21
N ARG A 856 -24.32 -13.98 -21.53
CA ARG A 856 -24.72 -14.37 -20.17
C ARG A 856 -23.60 -15.16 -19.50
N LEU A 857 -23.50 -15.08 -18.17
CA LEU A 857 -22.68 -16.00 -17.37
C LEU A 857 -23.53 -17.20 -16.91
N PRO A 858 -22.95 -18.41 -16.78
CA PRO A 858 -23.66 -19.58 -16.28
C PRO A 858 -23.93 -19.45 -14.77
N ASP A 859 -25.13 -19.84 -14.32
CA ASP A 859 -25.52 -19.74 -12.89
C ASP A 859 -24.60 -20.53 -11.94
N SER A 860 -23.89 -21.56 -12.44
CA SER A 860 -22.90 -22.32 -11.66
C SER A 860 -21.70 -21.49 -11.19
N ILE A 861 -21.45 -20.31 -11.78
CA ILE A 861 -20.40 -19.39 -11.31
C ILE A 861 -20.56 -19.05 -9.82
N CYS A 862 -21.80 -19.03 -9.32
CA CYS A 862 -22.14 -18.80 -7.91
C CYS A 862 -21.71 -19.92 -6.94
N MET A 863 -21.11 -21.00 -7.45
CA MET A 863 -20.56 -22.12 -6.65
C MET A 863 -19.04 -22.00 -6.43
N LEU A 864 -18.37 -21.00 -7.00
CA LEU A 864 -16.92 -20.80 -6.93
C LEU A 864 -16.48 -20.21 -5.57
N ASN A 865 -16.56 -21.02 -4.53
CA ASN A 865 -16.34 -20.64 -3.12
C ASN A 865 -14.94 -20.06 -2.77
N ARG A 866 -13.99 -20.04 -3.71
CA ARG A 866 -12.64 -19.45 -3.54
C ARG A 866 -12.38 -18.20 -4.38
N LEU A 867 -13.35 -17.79 -5.21
CA LEU A 867 -13.15 -16.70 -6.16
C LEU A 867 -13.00 -15.36 -5.43
N LYS A 868 -11.80 -14.77 -5.53
CA LYS A 868 -11.43 -13.47 -4.96
C LYS A 868 -11.61 -12.33 -5.93
N ILE A 869 -11.30 -12.57 -7.21
CA ILE A 869 -11.32 -11.53 -8.25
C ILE A 869 -12.19 -11.97 -9.42
N LEU A 870 -13.22 -11.19 -9.72
CA LEU A 870 -14.06 -11.30 -10.91
C LEU A 870 -13.95 -10.01 -11.73
N ARG A 871 -13.30 -10.07 -12.90
CA ARG A 871 -13.19 -8.95 -13.84
C ARG A 871 -14.03 -9.26 -15.09
N LEU A 872 -14.96 -8.36 -15.43
CA LEU A 872 -15.91 -8.46 -16.55
C LEU A 872 -15.85 -7.15 -17.35
N GLN A 873 -14.67 -6.83 -17.89
CA GLN A 873 -14.38 -5.53 -18.49
C GLN A 873 -14.64 -5.56 -20.01
N SER A 874 -15.21 -4.48 -20.55
CA SER A 874 -15.54 -4.34 -21.98
C SER A 874 -16.42 -5.47 -22.55
N CYS A 875 -17.26 -6.08 -21.71
CA CYS A 875 -18.16 -7.17 -22.08
C CYS A 875 -19.50 -6.61 -22.59
N LEU A 876 -19.47 -6.02 -23.79
CA LEU A 876 -20.54 -5.17 -24.34
C LEU A 876 -21.89 -5.87 -24.61
N LEU A 877 -21.93 -7.21 -24.62
CA LEU A 877 -23.18 -7.99 -24.82
C LEU A 877 -23.74 -8.61 -23.53
N LEU A 878 -23.07 -8.44 -22.38
CA LEU A 878 -23.50 -8.98 -21.11
C LEU A 878 -24.56 -8.07 -20.47
N GLU A 879 -25.84 -8.44 -20.59
CA GLU A 879 -26.97 -7.63 -20.08
C GLU A 879 -27.31 -7.89 -18.60
N GLU A 880 -27.02 -9.09 -18.10
CA GLU A 880 -27.41 -9.57 -16.76
C GLU A 880 -26.29 -10.44 -16.14
N VAL A 881 -26.21 -10.47 -14.81
CA VAL A 881 -25.36 -11.40 -14.05
C VAL A 881 -26.22 -12.31 -13.16
N PRO A 882 -25.78 -13.54 -12.82
CA PRO A 882 -26.57 -14.52 -12.09
C PRO A 882 -27.15 -14.02 -10.76
N LYS A 883 -28.40 -14.38 -10.48
CA LYS A 883 -29.17 -13.84 -9.34
C LYS A 883 -28.57 -14.19 -7.98
N ASP A 884 -27.83 -15.30 -7.91
CA ASP A 884 -27.19 -15.83 -6.70
C ASP A 884 -25.73 -15.34 -6.51
N LEU A 885 -25.27 -14.29 -7.23
CA LEU A 885 -23.88 -13.78 -7.19
C LEU A 885 -23.36 -13.51 -5.76
N GLY A 886 -24.24 -13.11 -4.84
CA GLY A 886 -23.97 -12.94 -3.41
C GLY A 886 -23.42 -14.18 -2.67
N ARG A 887 -23.48 -15.38 -3.26
CA ARG A 887 -22.90 -16.60 -2.68
C ARG A 887 -21.37 -16.63 -2.69
N LEU A 888 -20.71 -15.77 -3.46
CA LEU A 888 -19.25 -15.70 -3.59
C LEU A 888 -18.60 -15.09 -2.33
N ALA A 889 -18.68 -15.78 -1.19
CA ALA A 889 -18.31 -15.26 0.13
C ALA A 889 -16.84 -14.82 0.30
N CYS A 890 -15.97 -15.18 -0.64
CA CYS A 890 -14.55 -14.79 -0.70
C CYS A 890 -14.25 -13.70 -1.75
N LEU A 891 -15.25 -13.10 -2.39
CA LEU A 891 -15.03 -12.11 -3.44
C LEU A 891 -14.57 -10.78 -2.85
N GLU A 892 -13.31 -10.44 -3.16
CA GLU A 892 -12.61 -9.24 -2.73
C GLU A 892 -12.77 -8.10 -3.75
N LYS A 893 -12.77 -8.42 -5.05
CA LYS A 893 -12.82 -7.40 -6.13
C LYS A 893 -13.75 -7.83 -7.27
N LEU A 894 -14.70 -6.96 -7.61
CA LEU A 894 -15.63 -7.09 -8.72
C LEU A 894 -15.46 -5.87 -9.66
N ASN A 895 -15.05 -6.09 -10.90
CA ASN A 895 -14.94 -5.04 -11.92
C ASN A 895 -15.92 -5.35 -13.06
N LEU A 896 -16.77 -4.36 -13.38
CA LEU A 896 -17.82 -4.44 -14.41
C LEU A 896 -17.69 -3.32 -15.47
N ILE A 897 -16.51 -2.69 -15.57
CA ILE A 897 -16.31 -1.47 -16.36
C ILE A 897 -16.59 -1.77 -17.84
N SER A 898 -17.48 -0.97 -18.44
CA SER A 898 -17.92 -1.12 -19.83
C SER A 898 -18.61 -2.47 -20.16
N ALA A 899 -19.30 -3.07 -19.19
CA ALA A 899 -20.32 -4.09 -19.44
C ALA A 899 -21.73 -3.45 -19.58
N SER A 900 -22.63 -4.09 -20.34
CA SER A 900 -24.00 -3.59 -20.60
C SER A 900 -25.03 -3.98 -19.53
N ILE A 901 -24.57 -4.21 -18.29
CA ILE A 901 -25.37 -4.72 -17.18
C ILE A 901 -26.33 -3.62 -16.69
N LYS A 902 -27.64 -3.86 -16.79
CA LYS A 902 -28.67 -2.85 -16.45
C LYS A 902 -28.96 -2.77 -14.94
N TYR A 903 -28.85 -3.90 -14.24
CA TYR A 903 -29.13 -4.03 -12.80
C TYR A 903 -28.19 -5.07 -12.18
N LEU A 904 -27.81 -4.84 -10.92
CA LEU A 904 -27.12 -5.84 -10.09
C LEU A 904 -28.14 -6.58 -9.22
N PRO A 905 -27.93 -7.88 -8.95
CA PRO A 905 -28.86 -8.69 -8.17
C PRO A 905 -28.80 -8.33 -6.68
N ASP A 906 -29.94 -8.33 -6.00
CA ASP A 906 -30.06 -7.99 -4.56
C ASP A 906 -29.13 -8.81 -3.65
N SER A 907 -28.73 -10.02 -4.10
CA SER A 907 -27.79 -10.88 -3.40
C SER A 907 -26.40 -10.26 -3.23
N ILE A 908 -26.00 -9.29 -4.07
CA ILE A 908 -24.68 -8.63 -3.99
C ILE A 908 -24.42 -8.01 -2.60
N CYS A 909 -25.47 -7.59 -1.90
CA CYS A 909 -25.43 -7.09 -0.51
C CYS A 909 -24.95 -8.15 0.53
N MET A 910 -24.78 -9.41 0.14
CA MET A 910 -24.20 -10.47 0.99
C MET A 910 -22.66 -10.52 0.95
N LEU A 911 -22.01 -9.83 0.01
CA LEU A 911 -20.56 -9.88 -0.21
C LEU A 911 -19.80 -9.00 0.80
N LYS A 912 -19.43 -9.59 1.95
CA LYS A 912 -18.80 -8.87 3.08
C LYS A 912 -17.31 -8.57 2.92
N GLN A 913 -16.67 -9.04 1.85
CA GLN A 913 -15.23 -8.85 1.58
C GLN A 913 -14.96 -7.91 0.40
N LEU A 914 -16.02 -7.43 -0.26
CA LEU A 914 -15.90 -6.63 -1.47
C LEU A 914 -15.34 -5.24 -1.15
N GLU A 915 -14.12 -4.97 -1.63
CA GLU A 915 -13.53 -3.63 -1.57
C GLU A 915 -14.36 -2.64 -2.39
N SER A 916 -14.58 -1.43 -1.87
CA SER A 916 -15.30 -0.37 -2.57
C SER A 916 -14.42 0.29 -3.64
N SER A 917 -14.19 -0.41 -4.75
CA SER A 917 -13.54 0.17 -5.93
C SER A 917 -14.46 1.23 -6.55
N ALA A 918 -14.19 2.49 -6.25
CA ALA A 918 -14.92 3.63 -6.80
C ALA A 918 -14.50 3.88 -8.26
N THR A 919 -15.22 3.29 -9.22
CA THR A 919 -15.29 3.74 -10.62
C THR A 919 -16.52 3.17 -11.32
#